data_AF-A0A8T5SS50-F1
#
_entry.id   AF-A0A8T5SS50-F1
#
_cell.length_a   1.000
_cell.length_b   1.000
_cell.length_c   1.000
_cell.angle_alpha   90.00
_cell.angle_beta   90.00
_cell.angle_gamma   90.00
#
_symmetry.space_group_name_H-M   'P 1'
#
loop_
_entity.id
_entity.type
_entity.pdbx_description
1 polymer ?
#
loop_
_entity_poly.entity_id
_entity_poly.type
_entity_poly.pdbx_seq_one_letter_code
_entity_poly.pdbx_strand_id
1 'polypeptide(L)'
;MNLKTTKNVLLYSLLFAVLLTCNLQPHQQNDDFKNDDINIEDNLLVNQGLAQKDITLSINSYLHNYTEYSNYGAVDARDLVVDGNFAYLADGSNGFRILNITDKSSISEIGFYINSTSPDIAYSVAIQGNIAYLCYGLNGLVILDITNKPSPNVLFTMKDQFGLASCYDIDIDGNYAYLAYGIFGMAIVDITTPATPSYVGKYHHVSIDVRDVKVYNIYAFICDANYGVHKLSISNKDNPTRLGGYDSGQAFQIEISTASDYYYAFVADYNGFFILSLYSHPNPTLVYQYSDATHARGIHLEKRTAFVTYENDVGMRMFNVSNVLDVEFAGQFEDTGDGFGVTVVDEYAYILDGSEGIELITIDSDGDELYDGYEINDVLTDPFDPDTDNDTLYDGPEFFGYPALDNPYNTSGFFYGLDPLNVDSDNDTIRDDEEIFLGIDGFMTNPVNNDTDADELEDRYELGGILYPTSPFANGTGYIFTDPTDVDSDNDLLWDGEEINTYGTDPLVVDTDADGMSDKYEVDYFLDPLSDDTTLDKDSDGLTNIYEHSVSYTNPNNNDTDADDLTDGEEVNGIYNATHTYANGTGWVVTGKPLNSDSDADGLKDGVEVKFSDSNPLDSDSDDDQLNDFAEYITYGTNVNSNDTDNDDLPDYWEVTSGTDPLTIDTFSDPDNDNLTNWQEFQLGTNPLDDDTDGDGMPDGWEIDNSFNPLVPNGLADTDNDGLTNREEYNAGTNPRNPDTDNDGLGDEWEVEYGTNPLVDDASDDPDGDGLTNEQEMLNDTDPLDDDSDDDLLKDGEEVLIYGTDPNLADSDGDSFSDYQEILDGTDPLDGNSNQAQSRLAILIAIGTSSAIGVLILLTIFFIVYWTTRPEQKMFRFIAKQKSDGLESLSIKEISEQVDKKLNKGDVKQLVNEFSEAKGITLVDNRVWLTSREEIEKNIQDYHIWLNQVSSRVISRKDKQVMSSRISHDIKMCEKLQFNELLAELNKILERVI
;
A
#
# COMPACT_ATOMS: atom_id res chain seq x y z
N MET A 1 45.10 15.86 -21.46
CA MET A 1 45.03 17.32 -21.68
C MET A 1 43.59 17.77 -21.44
N ASN A 2 43.41 18.69 -20.48
CA ASN A 2 42.22 19.48 -20.07
C ASN A 2 40.79 19.06 -20.46
N LEU A 3 40.08 18.56 -19.43
CA LEU A 3 38.78 18.98 -18.85
C LEU A 3 37.51 19.17 -19.73
N LYS A 4 36.75 18.06 -19.80
CA LYS A 4 35.31 17.81 -19.53
C LYS A 4 34.30 18.99 -19.28
N THR A 5 33.32 19.07 -20.19
CA THR A 5 31.82 18.98 -20.06
C THR A 5 30.90 19.98 -19.29
N THR A 6 30.00 20.61 -20.09
CA THR A 6 28.51 20.83 -20.01
C THR A 6 27.75 21.79 -19.06
N LYS A 7 26.81 22.54 -19.71
CA LYS A 7 25.42 22.97 -19.35
C LYS A 7 25.25 23.96 -18.16
N ASN A 8 24.28 24.87 -18.07
CA ASN A 8 23.15 25.39 -18.87
C ASN A 8 22.60 26.64 -18.08
N VAL A 9 22.13 27.72 -18.73
CA VAL A 9 20.70 28.16 -18.78
C VAL A 9 20.21 29.09 -17.62
N LEU A 10 19.41 30.10 -18.02
CA LEU A 10 18.55 31.03 -17.25
C LEU A 10 19.31 32.04 -16.36
N LEU A 11 19.08 33.36 -16.39
CA LEU A 11 17.79 34.03 -16.45
C LEU A 11 18.06 35.52 -16.79
N TYR A 12 17.90 35.88 -18.06
CA TYR A 12 17.68 37.27 -18.48
C TYR A 12 16.18 37.44 -18.67
N SER A 13 15.48 38.02 -17.70
CA SER A 13 14.13 38.53 -17.88
C SER A 13 13.77 39.52 -16.77
N LEU A 14 13.28 40.68 -17.22
CA LEU A 14 12.91 41.93 -16.53
C LEU A 14 13.97 43.02 -16.80
N LEU A 15 13.73 44.02 -17.65
CA LEU A 15 12.48 44.73 -17.86
C LEU A 15 12.60 45.64 -19.10
N PHE A 16 11.43 46.01 -19.63
CA PHE A 16 11.14 47.03 -20.65
C PHE A 16 11.35 46.61 -22.11
N ALA A 17 10.31 46.16 -22.83
CA ALA A 17 9.08 46.85 -23.24
C ALA A 17 9.26 47.82 -24.42
N VAL A 18 8.21 47.80 -25.25
CA VAL A 18 7.79 48.84 -26.22
C VAL A 18 8.36 48.71 -27.64
N LEU A 19 7.57 47.96 -28.43
CA LEU A 19 7.09 48.27 -29.78
C LEU A 19 8.07 48.26 -30.98
N LEU A 20 7.65 47.43 -31.97
CA LEU A 20 7.90 47.49 -33.42
C LEU A 20 9.37 47.21 -33.84
N THR A 21 9.68 46.24 -34.70
CA THR A 21 9.09 46.01 -36.03
C THR A 21 9.44 44.62 -36.59
N CYS A 22 8.45 44.04 -37.26
CA CYS A 22 8.46 43.21 -38.48
C CYS A 22 9.64 42.28 -38.84
N ASN A 23 9.24 41.04 -39.14
CA ASN A 23 9.76 40.11 -40.15
C ASN A 23 11.22 39.64 -40.05
N LEU A 24 11.38 38.37 -39.66
CA LEU A 24 11.69 37.27 -40.57
C LEU A 24 11.65 35.94 -39.77
N GLN A 25 10.75 35.03 -40.16
CA GLN A 25 10.72 33.65 -39.70
C GLN A 25 12.04 32.93 -40.01
N PRO A 26 12.38 31.93 -39.19
CA PRO A 26 12.70 30.63 -39.74
C PRO A 26 11.70 29.57 -39.24
N HIS A 27 11.31 28.69 -40.17
CA HIS A 27 10.56 27.46 -39.97
C HIS A 27 10.80 26.80 -38.60
N GLN A 28 9.74 26.66 -37.80
CA GLN A 28 9.62 25.50 -36.92
C GLN A 28 8.79 24.46 -37.67
N GLN A 29 9.39 23.30 -37.92
CA GLN A 29 8.64 22.07 -38.12
C GLN A 29 7.91 21.78 -36.81
N ASN A 30 6.61 21.47 -36.92
CA ASN A 30 5.77 20.97 -35.84
C ASN A 30 6.35 19.64 -35.32
N ASP A 31 6.67 19.57 -34.03
CA ASP A 31 7.00 18.33 -33.32
C ASP A 31 5.80 17.80 -32.51
N ASP A 32 4.58 18.35 -32.69
CA ASP A 32 3.37 17.98 -31.93
C ASP A 32 2.66 16.68 -32.42
N PHE A 33 3.21 15.98 -33.42
CA PHE A 33 2.58 14.83 -34.11
C PHE A 33 3.51 13.61 -34.24
N LYS A 34 4.22 13.24 -33.18
CA LYS A 34 5.02 12.00 -33.21
C LYS A 34 4.42 10.96 -32.27
N ASN A 35 4.17 9.77 -32.80
CA ASN A 35 3.73 8.56 -32.09
C ASN A 35 4.82 8.00 -31.13
N ASP A 36 5.73 8.84 -30.63
CA ASP A 36 7.03 8.42 -30.10
C ASP A 36 7.03 7.99 -28.62
N ASP A 37 5.88 7.90 -27.95
CA ASP A 37 5.80 7.37 -26.58
C ASP A 37 4.83 6.18 -26.51
N ILE A 38 5.20 5.06 -27.17
CA ILE A 38 4.59 3.75 -26.92
C ILE A 38 5.31 3.13 -25.71
N ASN A 39 4.64 3.11 -24.56
CA ASN A 39 5.14 2.47 -23.34
C ASN A 39 5.09 0.93 -23.49
N ILE A 40 6.20 0.25 -23.18
CA ILE A 40 6.43 -1.17 -23.51
C ILE A 40 5.62 -2.15 -22.63
N GLU A 41 4.96 -1.69 -21.56
CA GLU A 41 4.18 -2.56 -20.67
C GLU A 41 2.75 -2.88 -21.15
N ASP A 42 2.12 -2.04 -21.97
CA ASP A 42 0.82 -2.36 -22.62
C ASP A 42 0.98 -3.33 -23.82
N ASN A 43 2.21 -3.82 -24.03
CA ASN A 43 2.66 -4.40 -25.29
C ASN A 43 2.55 -5.93 -25.36
N LEU A 44 1.93 -6.60 -24.38
CA LEU A 44 1.71 -8.05 -24.48
C LEU A 44 0.52 -8.38 -25.41
N LEU A 45 -0.57 -7.62 -25.30
CA LEU A 45 -1.75 -7.74 -26.19
C LEU A 45 -1.46 -7.14 -27.57
N VAL A 46 -0.73 -6.01 -27.59
CA VAL A 46 -0.38 -5.27 -28.82
C VAL A 46 0.64 -6.03 -29.67
N ASN A 47 1.68 -6.66 -29.11
CA ASN A 47 2.61 -7.46 -29.93
C ASN A 47 2.02 -8.77 -30.48
N GLN A 48 0.92 -9.28 -29.89
CA GLN A 48 0.22 -10.46 -30.41
C GLN A 48 -0.71 -10.09 -31.59
N GLY A 49 -1.35 -8.91 -31.56
CA GLY A 49 -2.16 -8.39 -32.68
C GLY A 49 -1.38 -7.63 -33.78
N LEU A 50 -0.19 -7.10 -33.47
CA LEU A 50 0.66 -6.35 -34.43
C LEU A 50 1.54 -7.22 -35.33
N ALA A 51 1.42 -8.56 -35.27
CA ALA A 51 1.88 -9.36 -36.39
C ALA A 51 1.03 -8.93 -37.57
N GLN A 52 1.57 -8.03 -38.41
CA GLN A 52 0.98 -7.62 -39.67
C GLN A 52 0.65 -8.91 -40.41
N LYS A 53 -0.60 -9.37 -40.29
CA LYS A 53 -1.13 -10.47 -41.05
C LYS A 53 -1.24 -9.80 -42.41
N ASP A 54 -0.14 -9.87 -43.17
CA ASP A 54 -0.07 -9.62 -44.61
C ASP A 54 -0.95 -10.72 -45.22
N ILE A 55 -2.24 -10.70 -44.89
CA ILE A 55 -3.24 -11.46 -45.58
C ILE A 55 -3.40 -10.64 -46.84
N THR A 56 -2.61 -11.00 -47.83
CA THR A 56 -3.24 -11.22 -49.12
C THR A 56 -4.34 -12.25 -48.86
N LEU A 57 -5.49 -11.79 -48.31
CA LEU A 57 -6.73 -12.56 -48.31
C LEU A 57 -6.84 -12.92 -49.77
N SER A 58 -6.63 -14.20 -50.08
CA SER A 58 -6.77 -14.63 -51.45
C SER A 58 -8.17 -14.18 -51.82
N ILE A 59 -8.27 -13.31 -52.83
CA ILE A 59 -9.48 -12.62 -53.29
C ILE A 59 -10.43 -13.66 -53.94
N ASN A 60 -10.61 -14.80 -53.29
CA ASN A 60 -11.26 -16.02 -53.74
C ASN A 60 -12.14 -16.55 -52.61
N SER A 61 -13.11 -15.75 -52.19
CA SER A 61 -14.38 -16.25 -51.64
C SER A 61 -15.42 -15.13 -51.65
N TYR A 62 -15.84 -14.71 -52.85
CA TYR A 62 -17.07 -13.92 -52.98
C TYR A 62 -18.26 -14.86 -53.02
N LEU A 63 -18.96 -14.99 -51.90
CA LEU A 63 -20.33 -15.47 -51.87
C LEU A 63 -21.26 -14.34 -52.32
N HIS A 64 -21.92 -14.61 -53.44
CA HIS A 64 -22.87 -13.74 -54.15
C HIS A 64 -24.28 -13.74 -53.52
N ASN A 65 -24.45 -14.18 -52.28
CA ASN A 65 -25.74 -14.67 -51.76
C ASN A 65 -26.43 -13.70 -50.79
N TYR A 66 -26.24 -12.39 -50.92
CA TYR A 66 -27.15 -11.46 -50.24
C TYR A 66 -28.43 -11.32 -51.06
N THR A 67 -29.57 -11.32 -50.37
CA THR A 67 -30.85 -10.99 -51.03
C THR A 67 -31.03 -9.48 -51.00
N GLU A 68 -30.94 -8.86 -52.17
CA GLU A 68 -31.29 -7.43 -52.36
C GLU A 68 -32.82 -7.29 -52.31
N TYR A 69 -33.32 -6.49 -51.38
CA TYR A 69 -34.77 -6.29 -51.19
C TYR A 69 -35.31 -5.09 -51.97
N SER A 70 -34.62 -3.94 -51.98
CA SER A 70 -35.08 -2.71 -52.64
C SER A 70 -33.99 -1.64 -52.70
N ASN A 71 -34.03 -0.82 -53.76
CA ASN A 71 -33.20 0.38 -53.90
C ASN A 71 -34.01 1.68 -53.87
N TYR A 72 -33.47 2.72 -53.23
CA TYR A 72 -33.98 4.09 -53.31
C TYR A 72 -32.97 4.99 -54.03
N GLY A 73 -33.32 5.45 -55.24
CA GLY A 73 -32.44 6.26 -56.10
C GLY A 73 -32.19 7.70 -55.61
N ALA A 74 -31.49 7.82 -54.49
CA ALA A 74 -30.84 9.04 -54.04
C ALA A 74 -29.60 9.34 -54.90
N VAL A 75 -29.15 10.59 -54.94
CA VAL A 75 -28.04 11.02 -55.82
C VAL A 75 -26.75 11.28 -55.02
N ASP A 76 -26.85 11.34 -53.70
CA ASP A 76 -25.74 11.66 -52.80
C ASP A 76 -26.08 11.27 -51.34
N ALA A 77 -26.39 9.99 -51.07
CA ALA A 77 -26.70 9.52 -49.73
C ALA A 77 -25.47 9.59 -48.80
N ARG A 78 -25.58 10.29 -47.67
CA ARG A 78 -24.44 10.56 -46.75
C ARG A 78 -24.56 9.93 -45.38
N ASP A 79 -25.77 9.93 -44.83
CA ASP A 79 -26.04 9.43 -43.49
C ASP A 79 -27.51 9.04 -43.36
N LEU A 80 -27.80 8.04 -42.52
CA LEU A 80 -29.11 7.42 -42.38
C LEU A 80 -29.37 7.06 -40.92
N VAL A 81 -30.56 7.42 -40.43
CA VAL A 81 -31.07 6.93 -39.16
C VAL A 81 -32.35 6.16 -39.39
N VAL A 82 -32.41 4.93 -38.89
CA VAL A 82 -33.58 4.05 -38.94
C VAL A 82 -34.28 4.07 -37.58
N ASP A 83 -35.59 4.33 -37.57
CA ASP A 83 -36.43 4.33 -36.36
C ASP A 83 -37.77 3.66 -36.69
N GLY A 84 -37.87 2.39 -36.32
CA GLY A 84 -39.01 1.52 -36.61
C GLY A 84 -39.30 1.46 -38.12
N ASN A 85 -40.47 1.93 -38.52
CA ASN A 85 -40.93 1.85 -39.92
C ASN A 85 -40.45 2.99 -40.82
N PHE A 86 -39.57 3.86 -40.33
CA PHE A 86 -39.11 5.03 -41.08
C PHE A 86 -37.58 5.09 -41.12
N ALA A 87 -37.06 5.59 -42.25
CA ALA A 87 -35.66 5.94 -42.39
C ALA A 87 -35.53 7.43 -42.68
N TYR A 88 -34.58 8.08 -42.03
CA TYR A 88 -34.30 9.51 -42.12
C TYR A 88 -32.94 9.69 -42.78
N LEU A 89 -32.95 10.20 -44.01
CA LEU A 89 -31.79 10.21 -44.89
C LEU A 89 -31.27 11.64 -45.11
N ALA A 90 -29.97 11.84 -44.92
CA ALA A 90 -29.23 12.99 -45.43
C ALA A 90 -28.80 12.70 -46.87
N ASP A 91 -29.60 13.13 -47.85
CA ASP A 91 -29.36 12.94 -49.29
C ASP A 91 -28.58 14.13 -49.85
N GLY A 92 -27.44 14.47 -49.25
CA GLY A 92 -26.49 15.44 -49.79
C GLY A 92 -27.12 16.72 -50.36
N SER A 93 -26.89 17.00 -51.64
CA SER A 93 -27.45 18.17 -52.34
C SER A 93 -28.97 18.20 -52.48
N ASN A 94 -29.61 17.04 -52.36
CA ASN A 94 -31.05 16.88 -52.33
C ASN A 94 -31.61 17.19 -50.95
N GLY A 95 -30.82 17.28 -49.88
CA GLY A 95 -31.27 17.68 -48.55
C GLY A 95 -31.84 16.54 -47.72
N PHE A 96 -32.72 16.84 -46.77
CA PHE A 96 -33.25 15.85 -45.82
C PHE A 96 -34.45 15.09 -46.40
N ARG A 97 -34.49 13.77 -46.18
CA ARG A 97 -35.51 12.85 -46.68
C ARG A 97 -36.09 12.01 -45.55
N ILE A 98 -37.39 11.74 -45.62
CA ILE A 98 -38.09 10.80 -44.75
C ILE A 98 -38.69 9.72 -45.63
N LEU A 99 -38.25 8.49 -45.41
CA LEU A 99 -38.63 7.31 -46.16
C LEU A 99 -39.50 6.41 -45.28
N ASN A 100 -40.48 5.77 -45.90
CA ASN A 100 -41.24 4.68 -45.31
C ASN A 100 -40.61 3.35 -45.74
N ILE A 101 -40.20 2.56 -44.77
CA ILE A 101 -39.52 1.28 -44.93
C ILE A 101 -40.34 0.11 -44.35
N THR A 102 -41.65 0.31 -44.12
CA THR A 102 -42.54 -0.75 -43.62
C THR A 102 -42.55 -1.97 -44.56
N ASP A 103 -42.51 -1.73 -45.87
CA ASP A 103 -42.32 -2.76 -46.88
C ASP A 103 -40.89 -2.64 -47.41
N LYS A 104 -40.01 -3.54 -46.94
CA LYS A 104 -38.59 -3.56 -47.27
C LYS A 104 -38.33 -3.82 -48.75
N SER A 105 -39.29 -4.41 -49.46
CA SER A 105 -39.22 -4.61 -50.91
C SER A 105 -39.61 -3.36 -51.73
N SER A 106 -40.11 -2.31 -51.06
CA SER A 106 -40.56 -1.08 -51.71
C SER A 106 -40.41 0.14 -50.81
N ILE A 107 -39.17 0.67 -50.75
CA ILE A 107 -38.87 1.91 -50.04
C ILE A 107 -39.52 3.10 -50.76
N SER A 108 -40.20 3.98 -50.02
CA SER A 108 -40.88 5.14 -50.61
C SER A 108 -40.67 6.44 -49.81
N GLU A 109 -40.43 7.55 -50.51
CA GLU A 109 -40.35 8.89 -49.90
C GLU A 109 -41.74 9.36 -49.44
N ILE A 110 -41.84 9.81 -48.19
CA ILE A 110 -43.08 10.35 -47.62
C ILE A 110 -42.97 11.82 -47.22
N GLY A 111 -41.76 12.36 -47.08
CA GLY A 111 -41.51 13.75 -46.71
C GLY A 111 -40.07 14.18 -46.98
N PHE A 112 -39.84 15.48 -47.09
CA PHE A 112 -38.52 16.03 -47.33
C PHE A 112 -38.37 17.45 -46.78
N TYR A 113 -37.14 17.89 -46.61
CA TYR A 113 -36.80 19.29 -46.35
C TYR A 113 -35.58 19.72 -47.18
N ILE A 114 -35.73 20.84 -47.90
CA ILE A 114 -34.67 21.52 -48.65
C ILE A 114 -34.64 22.99 -48.23
N ASN A 115 -33.44 23.51 -47.94
CA ASN A 115 -33.27 24.94 -47.76
C ASN A 115 -33.23 25.67 -49.11
N SER A 116 -34.39 26.16 -49.56
CA SER A 116 -34.53 26.88 -50.83
C SER A 116 -33.83 28.25 -50.88
N THR A 117 -33.41 28.79 -49.74
CA THR A 117 -32.76 30.12 -49.66
C THR A 117 -31.23 30.07 -49.77
N SER A 118 -30.64 28.92 -49.47
CA SER A 118 -29.20 28.65 -49.57
C SER A 118 -29.03 27.15 -49.77
N PRO A 119 -29.12 26.64 -51.03
CA PRO A 119 -28.94 25.23 -51.31
C PRO A 119 -27.53 24.82 -50.89
N ASP A 120 -27.46 23.81 -50.02
CA ASP A 120 -26.23 23.26 -49.46
C ASP A 120 -26.44 21.77 -49.17
N ILE A 121 -25.36 21.07 -48.83
CA ILE A 121 -25.32 19.62 -48.66
C ILE A 121 -25.78 19.25 -47.24
N ALA A 122 -26.73 18.33 -47.14
CA ALA A 122 -27.04 17.62 -45.90
C ALA A 122 -26.01 16.49 -45.71
N TYR A 123 -25.19 16.60 -44.67
CA TYR A 123 -24.13 15.62 -44.43
C TYR A 123 -24.51 14.55 -43.40
N SER A 124 -25.17 14.94 -42.32
CA SER A 124 -25.48 14.04 -41.20
C SER A 124 -26.80 14.42 -40.55
N VAL A 125 -27.49 13.41 -40.00
CA VAL A 125 -28.78 13.51 -39.33
C VAL A 125 -28.78 12.72 -38.02
N ALA A 126 -29.23 13.37 -36.95
CA ALA A 126 -29.53 12.70 -35.68
C ALA A 126 -31.02 12.86 -35.33
N ILE A 127 -31.63 11.82 -34.77
CA ILE A 127 -33.06 11.78 -34.41
C ILE A 127 -33.20 11.61 -32.90
N GLN A 128 -34.04 12.46 -32.28
CA GLN A 128 -34.42 12.32 -30.87
C GLN A 128 -35.93 12.46 -30.75
N GLY A 129 -36.64 11.33 -30.72
CA GLY A 129 -38.10 11.30 -30.75
C GLY A 129 -38.66 11.93 -32.04
N ASN A 130 -39.48 12.97 -31.91
CA ASN A 130 -40.09 13.66 -33.06
C ASN A 130 -39.28 14.87 -33.56
N ILE A 131 -37.99 14.95 -33.23
CA ILE A 131 -37.10 16.04 -33.64
C ILE A 131 -35.94 15.47 -34.46
N ALA A 132 -35.66 16.09 -35.61
CA ALA A 132 -34.49 15.81 -36.42
C ALA A 132 -33.49 16.97 -36.35
N TYR A 133 -32.22 16.64 -36.17
CA TYR A 133 -31.10 17.57 -36.09
C TYR A 133 -30.17 17.31 -37.26
N LEU A 134 -29.91 18.32 -38.08
CA LEU A 134 -29.20 18.16 -39.34
C LEU A 134 -27.93 19.01 -39.34
N CYS A 135 -26.81 18.40 -39.69
CA CYS A 135 -25.64 19.11 -40.19
C CYS A 135 -25.84 19.42 -41.68
N TYR A 136 -26.17 20.68 -41.98
CA TYR A 136 -26.58 21.10 -43.33
C TYR A 136 -25.53 22.02 -43.97
N GLY A 137 -24.29 21.54 -44.06
CA GLY A 137 -23.19 22.25 -44.72
C GLY A 137 -22.94 23.63 -44.10
N LEU A 138 -22.83 24.68 -44.92
CA LEU A 138 -22.63 26.06 -44.49
C LEU A 138 -23.88 26.68 -43.84
N ASN A 139 -25.03 25.99 -43.82
CA ASN A 139 -26.19 26.42 -43.04
C ASN A 139 -26.09 26.04 -41.56
N GLY A 140 -25.06 25.27 -41.19
CA GLY A 140 -24.81 24.84 -39.81
C GLY A 140 -25.86 23.84 -39.33
N LEU A 141 -26.24 23.95 -38.05
CA LEU A 141 -27.25 23.10 -37.43
C LEU A 141 -28.67 23.55 -37.82
N VAL A 142 -29.44 22.66 -38.45
CA VAL A 142 -30.87 22.86 -38.72
C VAL A 142 -31.68 21.89 -37.85
N ILE A 143 -32.63 22.41 -37.09
CA ILE A 143 -33.49 21.61 -36.20
C ILE A 143 -34.91 21.60 -36.77
N LEU A 144 -35.47 20.41 -36.96
CA LEU A 144 -36.78 20.17 -37.55
C LEU A 144 -37.71 19.44 -36.57
N ASP A 145 -38.96 19.86 -36.51
CA ASP A 145 -40.06 19.06 -35.97
C ASP A 145 -40.60 18.14 -37.07
N ILE A 146 -40.47 16.83 -36.86
CA ILE A 146 -40.88 15.77 -37.77
C ILE A 146 -42.14 15.03 -37.31
N THR A 147 -42.90 15.59 -36.35
CA THR A 147 -44.18 15.04 -35.90
C THR A 147 -45.14 14.82 -37.08
N ASN A 148 -45.18 15.78 -38.02
CA ASN A 148 -45.88 15.64 -39.29
C ASN A 148 -44.89 15.26 -40.41
N LYS A 149 -44.59 13.98 -40.54
CA LYS A 149 -43.56 13.45 -41.46
C LYS A 149 -43.67 13.98 -42.91
N PRO A 150 -44.88 14.09 -43.52
CA PRO A 150 -44.97 14.64 -44.88
C PRO A 150 -44.65 16.13 -45.03
N SER A 151 -44.53 16.87 -43.93
CA SER A 151 -44.18 18.29 -43.95
C SER A 151 -43.40 18.66 -42.69
N PRO A 152 -42.09 18.33 -42.64
CA PRO A 152 -41.20 18.73 -41.55
C PRO A 152 -41.16 20.25 -41.39
N ASN A 153 -41.22 20.73 -40.15
CA ASN A 153 -41.21 22.16 -39.85
C ASN A 153 -39.86 22.58 -39.25
N VAL A 154 -39.24 23.63 -39.80
CA VAL A 154 -38.00 24.19 -39.22
C VAL A 154 -38.32 24.85 -37.89
N LEU A 155 -37.73 24.36 -36.81
CA LEU A 155 -37.78 24.98 -35.49
C LEU A 155 -36.69 26.02 -35.32
N PHE A 156 -35.46 25.70 -35.76
CA PHE A 156 -34.31 26.59 -35.60
C PHE A 156 -33.24 26.36 -36.67
N THR A 157 -32.42 27.37 -36.94
CA THR A 157 -31.23 27.28 -37.81
C THR A 157 -30.09 28.09 -37.21
N MET A 158 -28.96 27.45 -36.95
CA MET A 158 -27.77 28.03 -36.33
C MET A 158 -26.61 28.16 -37.34
N LYS A 159 -26.65 29.21 -38.16
CA LYS A 159 -25.70 29.39 -39.29
C LYS A 159 -24.44 30.19 -38.95
N ASP A 160 -24.59 31.33 -38.28
CA ASP A 160 -23.51 32.33 -38.18
C ASP A 160 -22.73 32.32 -36.86
N GLN A 161 -23.12 31.47 -35.90
CA GLN A 161 -22.52 31.45 -34.55
C GLN A 161 -21.12 30.83 -34.53
N PHE A 162 -20.78 30.02 -35.53
CA PHE A 162 -19.55 29.20 -35.54
C PHE A 162 -18.50 29.65 -36.57
N GLY A 163 -18.87 30.55 -37.49
CA GLY A 163 -18.04 30.97 -38.62
C GLY A 163 -18.51 30.37 -39.95
N LEU A 164 -17.80 30.68 -41.04
CA LEU A 164 -18.11 30.17 -42.39
C LEU A 164 -17.37 28.84 -42.64
N ALA A 165 -17.87 27.73 -42.09
CA ALA A 165 -17.43 26.36 -42.43
C ALA A 165 -18.63 25.40 -42.45
N SER A 166 -18.43 24.23 -43.05
CA SER A 166 -19.45 23.20 -43.15
C SER A 166 -19.58 22.41 -41.84
N CYS A 167 -20.82 22.16 -41.43
CA CYS A 167 -21.19 21.13 -40.44
C CYS A 167 -21.21 19.79 -41.18
N TYR A 168 -20.32 18.87 -40.80
CA TYR A 168 -20.19 17.56 -41.44
C TYR A 168 -20.93 16.47 -40.66
N ASP A 169 -20.82 16.47 -39.34
CA ASP A 169 -21.39 15.41 -38.53
C ASP A 169 -21.97 15.92 -37.20
N ILE A 170 -22.97 15.20 -36.67
CA ILE A 170 -23.65 15.46 -35.42
C ILE A 170 -23.81 14.17 -34.60
N ASP A 171 -23.42 14.25 -33.33
CA ASP A 171 -23.74 13.25 -32.33
C ASP A 171 -24.50 13.86 -31.14
N ILE A 172 -25.42 13.08 -30.56
CA ILE A 172 -26.34 13.54 -29.50
C ILE A 172 -26.17 12.68 -28.25
N ASP A 173 -25.77 13.33 -27.15
CA ASP A 173 -25.75 12.74 -25.82
C ASP A 173 -26.69 13.53 -24.89
N GLY A 174 -27.85 12.93 -24.61
CA GLY A 174 -28.90 13.46 -23.76
C GLY A 174 -29.45 14.81 -24.24
N ASN A 175 -29.01 15.89 -23.58
CA ASN A 175 -29.48 17.26 -23.83
C ASN A 175 -28.52 18.10 -24.69
N TYR A 176 -27.43 17.51 -25.18
CA TYR A 176 -26.39 18.22 -25.92
C TYR A 176 -26.17 17.59 -27.30
N ALA A 177 -25.99 18.46 -28.29
CA ALA A 177 -25.52 18.09 -29.62
C ALA A 177 -24.06 18.52 -29.79
N TYR A 178 -23.25 17.61 -30.30
CA TYR A 178 -21.82 17.77 -30.58
C TYR A 178 -21.65 17.74 -32.09
N LEU A 179 -21.00 18.76 -32.63
CA LEU A 179 -21.04 19.04 -34.07
C LEU A 179 -19.61 19.12 -34.62
N ALA A 180 -19.32 18.34 -35.66
CA ALA A 180 -18.10 18.44 -36.45
C ALA A 180 -18.20 19.61 -37.44
N TYR A 181 -17.48 20.70 -37.17
CA TYR A 181 -17.52 21.96 -37.94
C TYR A 181 -16.24 22.18 -38.78
N GLY A 182 -15.68 21.10 -39.33
CA GLY A 182 -14.52 21.17 -40.22
C GLY A 182 -13.36 21.95 -39.62
N ILE A 183 -12.92 22.99 -40.32
CA ILE A 183 -11.79 23.85 -39.92
C ILE A 183 -12.01 24.64 -38.61
N PHE A 184 -13.22 24.69 -38.07
CA PHE A 184 -13.49 25.30 -36.76
C PHE A 184 -13.46 24.31 -35.60
N GLY A 185 -13.25 23.03 -35.88
CA GLY A 185 -13.18 21.98 -34.87
C GLY A 185 -14.55 21.44 -34.48
N MET A 186 -14.74 21.17 -33.19
CA MET A 186 -16.00 20.64 -32.64
C MET A 186 -16.77 21.74 -31.90
N ALA A 187 -18.08 21.83 -32.11
CA ALA A 187 -18.97 22.73 -31.37
C ALA A 187 -19.95 21.95 -30.48
N ILE A 188 -20.30 22.52 -29.32
CA ILE A 188 -21.27 21.93 -28.37
C ILE A 188 -22.47 22.87 -28.25
N VAL A 189 -23.67 22.33 -28.40
CA VAL A 189 -24.94 23.05 -28.37
C VAL A 189 -25.88 22.38 -27.37
N ASP A 190 -26.44 23.15 -26.45
CA ASP A 190 -27.54 22.71 -25.59
C ASP A 190 -28.84 22.72 -26.40
N ILE A 191 -29.43 21.54 -26.53
CA ILE A 191 -30.65 21.25 -27.29
C ILE A 191 -31.83 20.91 -26.37
N THR A 192 -31.73 21.16 -25.06
CA THR A 192 -32.82 20.94 -24.07
C THR A 192 -34.14 21.55 -24.54
N THR A 193 -34.09 22.70 -25.23
CA THR A 193 -35.26 23.30 -25.90
C THR A 193 -34.98 23.46 -27.40
N PRO A 194 -35.41 22.51 -28.25
CA PRO A 194 -35.04 22.48 -29.68
C PRO A 194 -35.46 23.71 -30.51
N ALA A 195 -36.48 24.44 -30.06
CA ALA A 195 -36.91 25.69 -30.70
C ALA A 195 -36.02 26.91 -30.34
N THR A 196 -35.23 26.81 -29.27
CA THR A 196 -34.33 27.87 -28.79
C THR A 196 -33.03 27.25 -28.25
N PRO A 197 -32.25 26.53 -29.08
CA PRO A 197 -30.99 25.94 -28.66
C PRO A 197 -29.96 27.03 -28.33
N SER A 198 -29.01 26.73 -27.46
CA SER A 198 -27.95 27.67 -27.07
C SER A 198 -26.56 27.10 -27.26
N TYR A 199 -25.67 27.92 -27.81
CA TYR A 199 -24.25 27.60 -27.90
C TYR A 199 -23.61 27.49 -26.51
N VAL A 200 -22.85 26.42 -26.27
CA VAL A 200 -22.20 26.14 -24.99
C VAL A 200 -20.69 26.39 -25.09
N GLY A 201 -20.02 25.68 -26.00
CA GLY A 201 -18.56 25.73 -26.10
C GLY A 201 -18.04 25.13 -27.40
N LYS A 202 -16.71 25.19 -27.58
CA LYS A 202 -16.05 24.57 -28.75
C LYS A 202 -14.64 24.12 -28.42
N TYR A 203 -14.18 23.12 -29.16
CA TYR A 203 -12.77 22.77 -29.27
C TYR A 203 -12.24 23.17 -30.65
N HIS A 204 -11.13 23.90 -30.69
CA HIS A 204 -10.49 24.34 -31.94
C HIS A 204 -8.96 24.35 -31.79
N HIS A 205 -8.26 23.92 -32.83
CA HIS A 205 -6.81 23.97 -32.95
C HIS A 205 -6.40 24.46 -34.35
N VAL A 206 -5.20 25.02 -34.49
CA VAL A 206 -4.66 25.42 -35.79
C VAL A 206 -4.44 24.15 -36.63
N SER A 207 -4.93 24.17 -37.88
CA SER A 207 -4.80 23.07 -38.85
C SER A 207 -5.67 21.82 -38.62
N ILE A 208 -6.72 21.89 -37.80
CA ILE A 208 -7.70 20.80 -37.67
C ILE A 208 -8.76 20.89 -38.79
N ASP A 209 -9.23 19.75 -39.32
CA ASP A 209 -10.44 19.68 -40.18
C ASP A 209 -11.33 18.51 -39.75
N VAL A 210 -12.25 18.77 -38.83
CA VAL A 210 -13.06 17.71 -38.18
C VAL A 210 -14.19 17.24 -39.08
N ARG A 211 -14.22 15.94 -39.38
CA ARG A 211 -15.19 15.28 -40.25
C ARG A 211 -16.30 14.56 -39.51
N ASP A 212 -15.95 13.95 -38.38
CA ASP A 212 -16.86 13.10 -37.61
C ASP A 212 -16.66 13.32 -36.12
N VAL A 213 -17.71 13.11 -35.33
CA VAL A 213 -17.67 13.24 -33.88
C VAL A 213 -18.49 12.14 -33.21
N LYS A 214 -17.91 11.47 -32.22
CA LYS A 214 -18.63 10.54 -31.34
C LYS A 214 -18.37 10.85 -29.87
N VAL A 215 -19.42 10.80 -29.08
CA VAL A 215 -19.42 11.08 -27.67
C VAL A 215 -19.71 9.82 -26.89
N TYR A 216 -18.88 9.58 -25.88
CA TYR A 216 -19.09 8.50 -24.95
C TYR A 216 -18.70 8.97 -23.56
N ASN A 217 -19.72 9.03 -22.67
CA ASN A 217 -19.57 9.47 -21.29
C ASN A 217 -18.99 10.92 -21.20
N ILE A 218 -17.83 11.11 -20.57
CA ILE A 218 -17.18 12.42 -20.43
C ILE A 218 -16.15 12.71 -21.53
N TYR A 219 -16.12 11.90 -22.59
CA TYR A 219 -15.17 12.01 -23.69
C TYR A 219 -15.88 12.26 -25.02
N ALA A 220 -15.24 13.05 -25.87
CA ALA A 220 -15.59 13.17 -27.28
C ALA A 220 -14.39 12.76 -28.13
N PHE A 221 -14.64 11.97 -29.16
CA PHE A 221 -13.68 11.52 -30.14
C PHE A 221 -14.00 12.18 -31.47
N ILE A 222 -13.00 12.75 -32.12
CA ILE A 222 -13.18 13.48 -33.38
C ILE A 222 -12.21 12.98 -34.44
N CYS A 223 -12.69 12.79 -35.65
CA CYS A 223 -11.87 12.45 -36.82
C CYS A 223 -11.41 13.73 -37.53
N ASP A 224 -10.10 13.92 -37.64
CA ASP A 224 -9.47 14.97 -38.42
C ASP A 224 -9.06 14.43 -39.79
N ALA A 225 -9.46 15.13 -40.86
CA ALA A 225 -9.15 14.76 -42.23
C ALA A 225 -7.64 14.74 -42.55
N ASN A 226 -6.78 15.27 -41.67
CA ASN A 226 -5.34 15.33 -41.87
C ASN A 226 -4.49 14.63 -40.80
N TYR A 227 -5.04 14.34 -39.62
CA TYR A 227 -4.26 13.97 -38.43
C TYR A 227 -4.89 12.86 -37.55
N GLY A 228 -5.75 12.03 -38.14
CA GLY A 228 -6.36 10.86 -37.50
C GLY A 228 -7.41 11.22 -36.46
N VAL A 229 -7.36 10.60 -35.28
CA VAL A 229 -8.38 10.72 -34.24
C VAL A 229 -7.88 11.51 -33.04
N HIS A 230 -8.67 12.45 -32.53
CA HIS A 230 -8.39 13.17 -31.29
C HIS A 230 -9.35 12.74 -30.18
N LYS A 231 -8.81 12.51 -28.98
CA LYS A 231 -9.57 12.27 -27.75
C LYS A 231 -9.68 13.57 -26.95
N LEU A 232 -10.90 14.00 -26.67
CA LEU A 232 -11.21 15.23 -25.94
C LEU A 232 -11.92 14.92 -24.63
N SER A 233 -11.62 15.69 -23.58
CA SER A 233 -12.45 15.75 -22.38
C SER A 233 -13.55 16.80 -22.57
N ILE A 234 -14.79 16.39 -22.32
CA ILE A 234 -15.99 17.25 -22.31
C ILE A 234 -16.59 17.36 -20.90
N SER A 235 -15.80 17.05 -19.88
CA SER A 235 -16.14 17.29 -18.47
C SER A 235 -16.49 18.76 -18.21
N ASN A 236 -15.78 19.68 -18.88
CA ASN A 236 -16.14 21.08 -19.00
C ASN A 236 -16.60 21.37 -20.45
N LYS A 237 -17.92 21.40 -20.66
CA LYS A 237 -18.52 21.62 -21.99
C LYS A 237 -18.28 23.03 -22.54
N ASP A 238 -18.05 24.04 -21.70
CA ASP A 238 -17.78 25.41 -22.15
C ASP A 238 -16.38 25.53 -22.78
N ASN A 239 -15.45 24.69 -22.33
CA ASN A 239 -14.07 24.67 -22.81
C ASN A 239 -13.51 23.24 -22.84
N PRO A 240 -13.92 22.43 -23.83
CA PRO A 240 -13.39 21.08 -23.99
C PRO A 240 -11.88 21.10 -24.23
N THR A 241 -11.19 20.10 -23.70
CA THR A 241 -9.72 20.02 -23.76
C THR A 241 -9.26 18.76 -24.46
N ARG A 242 -8.24 18.85 -25.32
CA ARG A 242 -7.62 17.67 -25.92
C ARG A 242 -6.81 16.93 -24.86
N LEU A 243 -7.10 15.64 -24.71
CA LEU A 243 -6.34 14.72 -23.88
C LEU A 243 -5.20 14.09 -24.67
N GLY A 244 -5.44 13.73 -25.92
CA GLY A 244 -4.47 13.09 -26.80
C GLY A 244 -5.08 12.72 -28.15
N GLY A 245 -4.45 11.80 -28.87
CA GLY A 245 -4.94 11.33 -30.16
C GLY A 245 -4.01 10.31 -30.82
N TYR A 246 -4.46 9.75 -31.94
CA TYR A 246 -3.74 8.78 -32.75
C TYR A 246 -3.71 9.28 -34.20
N ASP A 247 -2.51 9.46 -34.76
CA ASP A 247 -2.33 9.93 -36.14
C ASP A 247 -2.27 8.74 -37.11
N SER A 248 -3.40 8.48 -37.77
CA SER A 248 -3.55 7.51 -38.87
C SER A 248 -3.53 8.17 -40.25
N GLY A 249 -3.41 9.51 -40.33
CA GLY A 249 -3.67 10.27 -41.54
C GLY A 249 -5.14 10.68 -41.69
N GLN A 250 -5.80 10.31 -42.79
CA GLN A 250 -7.16 10.80 -43.08
C GLN A 250 -8.22 9.88 -42.49
N ALA A 251 -8.72 10.20 -41.29
CA ALA A 251 -9.85 9.50 -40.68
C ALA A 251 -11.18 10.12 -41.13
N PHE A 252 -12.19 9.28 -41.42
CA PHE A 252 -13.48 9.73 -41.94
C PHE A 252 -14.64 9.50 -40.99
N GLN A 253 -14.74 8.32 -40.38
CA GLN A 253 -15.80 7.99 -39.43
C GLN A 253 -15.23 7.17 -38.27
N ILE A 254 -15.78 7.38 -37.07
CA ILE A 254 -15.47 6.65 -35.85
C ILE A 254 -16.76 6.11 -35.22
N GLU A 255 -16.71 4.91 -34.66
CA GLU A 255 -17.75 4.34 -33.79
C GLU A 255 -17.11 3.79 -32.51
N ILE A 256 -17.87 3.74 -31.42
CA ILE A 256 -17.39 3.30 -30.10
C ILE A 256 -18.16 2.05 -29.67
N SER A 257 -17.46 1.00 -29.26
CA SER A 257 -18.11 -0.21 -28.74
C SER A 257 -18.75 0.04 -27.38
N THR A 258 -20.01 -0.36 -27.26
CA THR A 258 -20.81 -0.30 -26.02
C THR A 258 -21.10 -1.69 -25.43
N ALA A 259 -20.62 -2.77 -26.06
CA ALA A 259 -21.06 -4.15 -25.81
C ALA A 259 -20.15 -4.96 -24.87
N SER A 260 -18.97 -4.45 -24.49
CA SER A 260 -18.04 -5.18 -23.62
C SER A 260 -17.53 -4.32 -22.46
N ASP A 261 -16.93 -4.97 -21.45
CA ASP A 261 -16.20 -4.32 -20.36
C ASP A 261 -14.98 -3.50 -20.83
N TYR A 262 -14.68 -3.55 -22.14
CA TYR A 262 -13.54 -2.94 -22.81
C TYR A 262 -13.94 -1.84 -23.81
N TYR A 263 -13.35 -0.66 -23.65
CA TYR A 263 -13.64 0.51 -24.47
C TYR A 263 -12.75 0.57 -25.72
N TYR A 264 -13.31 0.22 -26.88
CA TYR A 264 -12.62 0.31 -28.18
C TYR A 264 -13.31 1.31 -29.12
N ALA A 265 -12.50 2.01 -29.92
CA ALA A 265 -12.95 2.82 -31.04
C ALA A 265 -12.61 2.14 -32.37
N PHE A 266 -13.58 2.07 -33.26
CA PHE A 266 -13.47 1.54 -34.61
C PHE A 266 -13.47 2.72 -35.57
N VAL A 267 -12.43 2.82 -36.42
CA VAL A 267 -12.20 4.01 -37.23
C VAL A 267 -12.00 3.62 -38.68
N ALA A 268 -12.83 4.17 -39.57
CA ALA A 268 -12.66 4.11 -41.00
C ALA A 268 -11.69 5.22 -41.47
N ASP A 269 -10.68 4.84 -42.24
CA ASP A 269 -9.68 5.75 -42.77
C ASP A 269 -9.37 5.50 -44.25
N TYR A 270 -8.54 6.37 -44.82
CA TYR A 270 -8.17 6.28 -46.23
C TYR A 270 -7.40 4.99 -46.61
N ASN A 271 -6.81 4.27 -45.66
CA ASN A 271 -6.03 3.07 -45.92
C ASN A 271 -6.77 1.76 -45.60
N GLY A 272 -7.97 1.85 -45.01
CA GLY A 272 -8.79 0.73 -44.55
C GLY A 272 -9.49 1.10 -43.24
N PHE A 273 -9.43 0.24 -42.23
CA PHE A 273 -9.97 0.57 -40.90
C PHE A 273 -9.02 0.10 -39.81
N PHE A 274 -9.14 0.70 -38.63
CA PHE A 274 -8.34 0.31 -37.47
C PHE A 274 -9.13 0.40 -36.17
N ILE A 275 -8.64 -0.33 -35.17
CA ILE A 275 -9.23 -0.41 -33.83
C ILE A 275 -8.25 0.23 -32.84
N LEU A 276 -8.76 1.15 -32.03
CA LEU A 276 -8.03 1.79 -30.95
C LEU A 276 -8.56 1.35 -29.59
N SER A 277 -7.66 1.04 -28.66
CA SER A 277 -7.99 0.93 -27.25
C SER A 277 -8.09 2.32 -26.62
N LEU A 278 -9.16 2.53 -25.84
CA LEU A 278 -9.46 3.79 -25.19
C LEU A 278 -9.09 3.80 -23.70
N TYR A 279 -8.53 2.70 -23.18
CA TYR A 279 -8.20 2.51 -21.76
C TYR A 279 -7.18 3.51 -21.23
N SER A 280 -7.56 4.19 -20.14
CA SER A 280 -6.80 4.98 -19.13
C SER A 280 -5.65 5.92 -19.56
N HIS A 281 -5.23 5.91 -20.81
CA HIS A 281 -4.17 6.73 -21.35
C HIS A 281 -4.78 7.96 -22.07
N PRO A 282 -4.10 9.13 -22.01
CA PRO A 282 -4.50 10.30 -22.76
C PRO A 282 -4.51 10.06 -24.28
N ASN A 283 -3.64 9.19 -24.79
CA ASN A 283 -3.55 8.81 -26.21
C ASN A 283 -4.20 7.44 -26.45
N PRO A 284 -5.19 7.33 -27.36
CA PRO A 284 -5.65 6.05 -27.85
C PRO A 284 -4.51 5.22 -28.45
N THR A 285 -4.49 3.91 -28.19
CA THR A 285 -3.45 3.00 -28.69
C THR A 285 -3.98 2.09 -29.78
N LEU A 286 -3.20 1.88 -30.84
CA LEU A 286 -3.56 0.95 -31.92
C LEU A 286 -3.59 -0.49 -31.39
N VAL A 287 -4.70 -1.17 -31.63
CA VAL A 287 -4.93 -2.58 -31.26
C VAL A 287 -4.83 -3.46 -32.51
N TYR A 288 -5.51 -3.04 -33.57
CA TYR A 288 -5.60 -3.78 -34.83
C TYR A 288 -5.71 -2.80 -36.00
N GLN A 289 -5.15 -3.18 -37.15
CA GLN A 289 -5.29 -2.43 -38.40
C GLN A 289 -5.52 -3.37 -39.57
N TYR A 290 -6.58 -3.13 -40.32
CA TYR A 290 -6.80 -3.72 -41.62
C TYR A 290 -6.48 -2.70 -42.70
N SER A 291 -5.55 -3.04 -43.60
CA SER A 291 -5.21 -2.18 -44.74
C SER A 291 -5.07 -3.00 -46.00
N ASP A 292 -5.88 -2.66 -46.99
CA ASP A 292 -5.86 -3.25 -48.33
C ASP A 292 -5.74 -2.17 -49.42
N ALA A 293 -5.38 -0.95 -49.03
CA ALA A 293 -5.31 0.26 -49.87
C ALA A 293 -6.64 0.68 -50.51
N THR A 294 -7.77 0.18 -50.01
CA THR A 294 -9.10 0.70 -50.34
C THR A 294 -9.50 1.78 -49.35
N HIS A 295 -10.23 2.81 -49.79
CA HIS A 295 -10.60 3.93 -48.92
C HIS A 295 -11.88 3.58 -48.17
N ALA A 296 -11.77 3.23 -46.88
CA ALA A 296 -12.96 3.06 -46.05
C ALA A 296 -13.59 4.41 -45.77
N ARG A 297 -14.91 4.45 -45.69
CA ARG A 297 -15.69 5.67 -45.46
C ARG A 297 -16.65 5.52 -44.31
N GLY A 298 -17.49 4.50 -44.40
CA GLY A 298 -18.50 4.17 -43.43
C GLY A 298 -18.01 3.10 -42.48
N ILE A 299 -18.36 3.20 -41.20
CA ILE A 299 -18.25 2.11 -40.25
C ILE A 299 -19.47 2.08 -39.32
N HIS A 300 -19.99 0.89 -39.10
CA HIS A 300 -21.06 0.63 -38.15
C HIS A 300 -20.73 -0.63 -37.35
N LEU A 301 -20.97 -0.58 -36.05
CA LEU A 301 -20.73 -1.69 -35.14
C LEU A 301 -22.08 -2.18 -34.63
N GLU A 302 -22.40 -3.45 -34.91
CA GLU A 302 -23.60 -4.11 -34.38
C GLU A 302 -23.15 -5.40 -33.69
N LYS A 303 -23.55 -5.55 -32.41
CA LYS A 303 -23.10 -6.64 -31.52
C LYS A 303 -21.56 -6.76 -31.50
N ARG A 304 -21.01 -7.81 -32.11
CA ARG A 304 -19.57 -8.11 -32.19
C ARG A 304 -19.04 -8.10 -33.63
N THR A 305 -19.74 -7.45 -34.55
CA THR A 305 -19.40 -7.39 -35.97
C THR A 305 -19.24 -5.95 -36.43
N ALA A 306 -18.13 -5.65 -37.09
CA ALA A 306 -17.88 -4.36 -37.72
C ALA A 306 -18.24 -4.42 -39.21
N PHE A 307 -19.15 -3.54 -39.63
CA PHE A 307 -19.57 -3.35 -41.01
C PHE A 307 -18.86 -2.12 -41.56
N VAL A 308 -18.07 -2.29 -42.62
CA VAL A 308 -17.21 -1.23 -43.17
C VAL A 308 -17.53 -1.04 -44.64
N THR A 309 -17.85 0.19 -45.04
CA THR A 309 -18.07 0.53 -46.46
C THR A 309 -16.86 1.22 -47.06
N TYR A 310 -16.70 1.04 -48.37
CA TYR A 310 -15.52 1.46 -49.11
C TYR A 310 -15.90 2.22 -50.39
N GLU A 311 -15.02 3.15 -50.79
CA GLU A 311 -15.10 3.82 -52.12
C GLU A 311 -14.53 2.94 -53.25
N ASN A 312 -14.78 3.35 -54.49
CA ASN A 312 -14.26 2.76 -55.73
C ASN A 312 -14.79 1.34 -56.02
N ASP A 313 -16.11 1.16 -55.91
CA ASP A 313 -16.82 -0.06 -56.34
C ASP A 313 -16.42 -1.31 -55.53
N VAL A 314 -16.13 -1.13 -54.23
CA VAL A 314 -15.77 -2.23 -53.30
C VAL A 314 -16.98 -2.70 -52.49
N GLY A 315 -17.94 -1.81 -52.21
CA GLY A 315 -19.13 -2.12 -51.42
C GLY A 315 -18.87 -2.15 -49.91
N MET A 316 -19.36 -3.21 -49.24
CA MET A 316 -19.32 -3.37 -47.78
C MET A 316 -18.62 -4.67 -47.39
N ARG A 317 -17.80 -4.63 -46.34
CA ARG A 317 -17.22 -5.83 -45.71
C ARG A 317 -17.62 -5.97 -44.26
N MET A 318 -17.66 -7.22 -43.79
CA MET A 318 -18.00 -7.61 -42.43
C MET A 318 -16.78 -8.24 -41.76
N PHE A 319 -16.54 -7.86 -40.51
CA PHE A 319 -15.42 -8.36 -39.72
C PHE A 319 -15.89 -8.81 -38.34
N ASN A 320 -15.47 -9.99 -37.90
CA ASN A 320 -15.63 -10.47 -36.53
C ASN A 320 -14.70 -9.71 -35.62
N VAL A 321 -15.27 -9.00 -34.66
CA VAL A 321 -14.52 -8.21 -33.69
C VAL A 321 -14.83 -8.66 -32.26
N SER A 322 -15.35 -9.90 -32.10
CA SER A 322 -15.53 -10.56 -30.80
C SER A 322 -14.22 -10.65 -30.02
N ASN A 323 -13.12 -10.93 -30.74
CA ASN A 323 -11.77 -10.77 -30.24
C ASN A 323 -11.06 -9.68 -31.05
N VAL A 324 -10.93 -8.48 -30.50
CA VAL A 324 -10.28 -7.35 -31.19
C VAL A 324 -8.78 -7.56 -31.47
N LEU A 325 -8.17 -8.59 -30.90
CA LEU A 325 -6.79 -8.99 -31.18
C LEU A 325 -6.68 -9.99 -32.33
N ASP A 326 -7.76 -10.69 -32.64
CA ASP A 326 -7.87 -11.64 -33.75
C ASP A 326 -9.15 -11.35 -34.52
N VAL A 327 -9.10 -10.26 -35.29
CA VAL A 327 -10.22 -9.84 -36.14
C VAL A 327 -10.25 -10.72 -37.38
N GLU A 328 -11.40 -11.33 -37.62
CA GLU A 328 -11.62 -12.27 -38.74
C GLU A 328 -12.50 -11.64 -39.81
N PHE A 329 -12.27 -12.01 -41.07
CA PHE A 329 -13.07 -11.50 -42.20
C PHE A 329 -14.28 -12.43 -42.40
N ALA A 330 -15.47 -11.91 -42.16
CA ALA A 330 -16.72 -12.69 -42.18
C ALA A 330 -17.38 -12.71 -43.56
N GLY A 331 -17.19 -11.66 -44.37
CA GLY A 331 -17.80 -11.61 -45.70
C GLY A 331 -17.75 -10.23 -46.36
N GLN A 332 -18.17 -10.18 -47.64
CA GLN A 332 -18.25 -8.95 -48.42
C GLN A 332 -19.47 -8.94 -49.33
N PHE A 333 -20.14 -7.78 -49.38
CA PHE A 333 -21.13 -7.42 -50.36
C PHE A 333 -20.48 -6.47 -51.39
N GLU A 334 -20.47 -6.88 -52.67
CA GLU A 334 -19.96 -6.05 -53.76
C GLU A 334 -21.04 -5.10 -54.26
N ASP A 335 -20.70 -3.82 -54.38
CA ASP A 335 -21.53 -2.79 -55.02
C ASP A 335 -20.69 -2.03 -56.05
N THR A 336 -21.35 -1.50 -57.07
CA THR A 336 -20.79 -0.73 -58.18
C THR A 336 -20.65 0.78 -57.90
N GLY A 337 -20.85 1.21 -56.65
CA GLY A 337 -20.79 2.61 -56.26
C GLY A 337 -19.85 2.94 -55.09
N ASP A 338 -19.92 4.18 -54.61
CA ASP A 338 -19.11 4.72 -53.52
C ASP A 338 -19.88 4.62 -52.20
N GLY A 339 -19.54 3.63 -51.37
CA GLY A 339 -20.21 3.41 -50.08
C GLY A 339 -19.85 4.45 -49.02
N PHE A 340 -20.70 5.46 -48.82
CA PHE A 340 -20.47 6.56 -47.86
C PHE A 340 -20.84 6.23 -46.41
N GLY A 341 -21.69 5.23 -46.18
CA GLY A 341 -22.14 4.85 -44.84
C GLY A 341 -22.90 3.53 -44.84
N VAL A 342 -23.08 2.96 -43.66
CA VAL A 342 -23.89 1.76 -43.42
C VAL A 342 -24.62 1.89 -42.09
N THR A 343 -25.83 1.35 -42.03
CA THR A 343 -26.58 1.19 -40.78
C THR A 343 -27.16 -0.22 -40.77
N VAL A 344 -27.00 -0.94 -39.67
CA VAL A 344 -27.57 -2.29 -39.50
C VAL A 344 -28.67 -2.23 -38.45
N VAL A 345 -29.82 -2.84 -38.77
CA VAL A 345 -30.94 -2.96 -37.84
C VAL A 345 -31.59 -4.32 -38.05
N ASP A 346 -31.62 -5.12 -36.99
CA ASP A 346 -32.04 -6.53 -37.02
C ASP A 346 -31.22 -7.30 -38.08
N GLU A 347 -31.89 -8.12 -38.91
CA GLU A 347 -31.31 -8.91 -40.01
C GLU A 347 -30.97 -8.10 -41.28
N TYR A 348 -31.03 -6.75 -41.25
CA TYR A 348 -30.86 -5.91 -42.46
C TYR A 348 -29.73 -4.90 -42.36
N ALA A 349 -28.95 -4.79 -43.45
CA ALA A 349 -27.98 -3.72 -43.66
C ALA A 349 -28.49 -2.71 -44.71
N TYR A 350 -28.51 -1.43 -44.33
CA TYR A 350 -28.80 -0.28 -45.20
C TYR A 350 -27.48 0.35 -45.62
N ILE A 351 -27.09 0.11 -46.87
CA ILE A 351 -25.83 0.60 -47.43
C ILE A 351 -26.11 1.90 -48.19
N LEU A 352 -25.36 2.95 -47.88
CA LEU A 352 -25.48 4.26 -48.51
C LEU A 352 -24.49 4.37 -49.65
N ASP A 353 -24.96 4.14 -50.87
CA ASP A 353 -24.19 4.37 -52.08
C ASP A 353 -24.38 5.81 -52.57
N GLY A 354 -23.27 6.52 -52.74
CA GLY A 354 -23.20 7.83 -53.36
C GLY A 354 -23.79 7.93 -54.77
N SER A 355 -23.79 6.86 -55.56
CA SER A 355 -24.30 6.86 -56.95
C SER A 355 -25.72 6.33 -57.11
N GLU A 356 -26.07 5.27 -56.38
CA GLU A 356 -27.33 4.53 -56.54
C GLU A 356 -28.30 4.74 -55.35
N GLY A 357 -27.85 5.36 -54.26
CA GLY A 357 -28.66 5.86 -53.16
C GLY A 357 -28.65 4.96 -51.92
N ILE A 358 -29.77 4.29 -51.61
CA ILE A 358 -29.81 3.29 -50.52
C ILE A 358 -30.00 1.92 -51.12
N GLU A 359 -29.11 1.00 -50.77
CA GLU A 359 -29.22 -0.43 -51.03
C GLU A 359 -29.57 -1.16 -49.73
N LEU A 360 -30.63 -1.97 -49.77
CA LEU A 360 -31.11 -2.75 -48.63
C LEU A 360 -30.90 -4.24 -48.87
N ILE A 361 -30.08 -4.86 -48.02
CA ILE A 361 -29.79 -6.30 -48.05
C ILE A 361 -30.18 -6.97 -46.74
N THR A 362 -30.53 -8.25 -46.82
CA THR A 362 -30.60 -9.14 -45.65
C THR A 362 -29.23 -9.78 -45.41
N ILE A 363 -28.81 -9.81 -44.15
CA ILE A 363 -27.51 -10.35 -43.70
C ILE A 363 -27.64 -11.59 -42.80
N ASP A 364 -28.85 -11.92 -42.36
CA ASP A 364 -29.23 -13.10 -41.56
C ASP A 364 -30.55 -13.63 -42.17
N SER A 365 -30.47 -14.75 -42.88
CA SER A 365 -31.52 -15.25 -43.76
C SER A 365 -32.56 -16.14 -43.05
N ASP A 366 -32.22 -16.76 -41.92
CA ASP A 366 -33.12 -17.60 -41.12
C ASP A 366 -33.50 -17.00 -39.76
N GLY A 367 -32.84 -15.91 -39.35
CA GLY A 367 -33.16 -15.13 -38.18
C GLY A 367 -32.65 -15.73 -36.88
N ASP A 368 -31.61 -16.56 -36.95
CA ASP A 368 -30.99 -17.24 -35.82
C ASP A 368 -29.96 -16.35 -35.09
N GLU A 369 -29.70 -15.14 -35.58
CA GLU A 369 -28.70 -14.17 -35.12
C GLU A 369 -27.24 -14.45 -35.54
N LEU A 370 -26.99 -15.47 -36.36
CA LEU A 370 -25.73 -15.75 -37.05
C LEU A 370 -25.81 -15.22 -38.48
N TYR A 371 -25.01 -14.21 -38.82
CA TYR A 371 -25.07 -13.66 -40.18
C TYR A 371 -24.60 -14.70 -41.22
N ASP A 372 -25.29 -14.82 -42.36
CA ASP A 372 -25.02 -15.78 -43.45
C ASP A 372 -23.54 -15.84 -43.86
N GLY A 373 -22.82 -14.72 -43.72
CA GLY A 373 -21.38 -14.65 -43.97
C GLY A 373 -20.57 -15.56 -43.03
N TYR A 374 -20.90 -15.57 -41.74
CA TYR A 374 -20.29 -16.43 -40.72
C TYR A 374 -20.63 -17.89 -40.91
N GLU A 375 -21.90 -18.17 -41.15
CA GLU A 375 -22.41 -19.53 -41.34
C GLU A 375 -21.66 -20.24 -42.46
N ILE A 376 -21.41 -19.54 -43.57
CA ILE A 376 -20.78 -20.17 -44.73
C ILE A 376 -19.25 -20.24 -44.62
N ASN A 377 -18.62 -19.24 -43.99
CA ASN A 377 -17.15 -19.11 -44.03
C ASN A 377 -16.45 -19.62 -42.76
N ASP A 378 -17.08 -19.47 -41.60
CA ASP A 378 -16.44 -19.66 -40.30
C ASP A 378 -17.08 -20.81 -39.52
N VAL A 379 -18.41 -20.78 -39.32
CA VAL A 379 -19.14 -21.76 -38.49
C VAL A 379 -19.52 -23.02 -39.27
N LEU A 380 -19.74 -22.89 -40.58
CA LEU A 380 -20.13 -23.96 -41.51
C LEU A 380 -21.54 -24.52 -41.30
N THR A 381 -22.44 -23.71 -40.75
CA THR A 381 -23.89 -23.97 -40.59
C THR A 381 -24.69 -23.68 -41.87
N ASP A 382 -25.95 -24.11 -41.95
CA ASP A 382 -26.82 -23.84 -43.11
C ASP A 382 -27.54 -22.50 -42.94
N PRO A 383 -27.24 -21.47 -43.78
CA PRO A 383 -27.80 -20.11 -43.64
C PRO A 383 -29.28 -19.95 -43.95
N PHE A 384 -30.01 -21.05 -43.96
CA PHE A 384 -31.44 -21.11 -44.17
C PHE A 384 -32.11 -22.05 -43.16
N ASP A 385 -31.37 -22.57 -42.18
CA ASP A 385 -31.83 -23.49 -41.15
C ASP A 385 -31.28 -23.04 -39.79
N PRO A 386 -32.11 -22.44 -38.91
CA PRO A 386 -31.64 -21.78 -37.71
C PRO A 386 -31.14 -22.72 -36.59
N ASP A 387 -31.05 -24.03 -36.87
CA ASP A 387 -30.71 -25.14 -35.96
C ASP A 387 -30.11 -26.27 -36.83
N THR A 388 -28.82 -26.15 -37.14
CA THR A 388 -28.14 -26.99 -38.14
C THR A 388 -28.04 -28.45 -37.69
N ASP A 389 -27.76 -28.69 -36.41
CA ASP A 389 -27.53 -30.03 -35.88
C ASP A 389 -28.79 -30.71 -35.30
N ASN A 390 -29.90 -29.96 -35.23
CA ASN A 390 -31.21 -30.37 -34.72
C ASN A 390 -31.19 -30.75 -33.23
N ASP A 391 -30.41 -30.04 -32.42
CA ASP A 391 -30.37 -30.18 -30.98
C ASP A 391 -31.40 -29.34 -30.22
N THR A 392 -32.14 -28.46 -30.93
CA THR A 392 -33.13 -27.50 -30.41
C THR A 392 -32.59 -26.18 -29.87
N LEU A 393 -31.27 -26.02 -29.85
CA LEU A 393 -30.58 -24.75 -29.73
C LEU A 393 -30.49 -24.13 -31.15
N TYR A 394 -30.15 -22.83 -31.20
CA TYR A 394 -30.02 -22.13 -32.47
C TYR A 394 -28.55 -21.80 -32.70
N ASP A 395 -28.09 -21.90 -33.95
CA ASP A 395 -26.67 -21.84 -34.28
C ASP A 395 -26.04 -20.51 -33.83
N GLY A 396 -26.75 -19.39 -33.99
CA GLY A 396 -26.34 -18.07 -33.52
C GLY A 396 -26.10 -18.00 -32.00
N PRO A 397 -27.09 -18.30 -31.14
CA PRO A 397 -26.89 -18.46 -29.71
C PRO A 397 -25.78 -19.44 -29.33
N GLU A 398 -25.64 -20.57 -29.99
CA GLU A 398 -24.55 -21.50 -29.68
C GLU A 398 -23.17 -20.90 -29.98
N PHE A 399 -23.03 -20.26 -31.14
CA PHE A 399 -21.78 -19.64 -31.58
C PHE A 399 -21.39 -18.39 -30.76
N PHE A 400 -22.34 -17.47 -30.53
CA PHE A 400 -22.08 -16.22 -29.82
C PHE A 400 -22.20 -16.32 -28.30
N GLY A 401 -22.86 -17.37 -27.81
CA GLY A 401 -23.07 -17.71 -26.41
C GLY A 401 -24.56 -17.80 -26.06
N TYR A 402 -24.96 -18.91 -25.45
CA TYR A 402 -26.36 -19.22 -25.16
C TYR A 402 -26.79 -18.64 -23.82
N PRO A 403 -27.83 -17.79 -23.75
CA PRO A 403 -28.26 -17.17 -22.50
C PRO A 403 -28.85 -18.20 -21.52
N ALA A 404 -28.17 -18.39 -20.40
CA ALA A 404 -28.61 -19.22 -19.30
C ALA A 404 -28.72 -18.35 -18.02
N LEU A 405 -29.88 -17.72 -17.85
CA LEU A 405 -30.15 -16.74 -16.78
C LEU A 405 -30.05 -17.32 -15.36
N ASP A 406 -30.19 -18.64 -15.23
CA ASP A 406 -30.11 -19.40 -13.97
C ASP A 406 -28.87 -20.31 -13.92
N ASN A 407 -27.84 -20.05 -14.73
CA ASN A 407 -26.63 -20.87 -14.83
C ASN A 407 -25.82 -20.89 -13.51
N PRO A 408 -25.66 -22.05 -12.85
CA PRO A 408 -24.84 -22.18 -11.65
C PRO A 408 -23.33 -22.26 -11.95
N TYR A 409 -22.94 -22.57 -13.19
CA TYR A 409 -21.56 -22.83 -13.63
C TYR A 409 -20.90 -21.62 -14.33
N ASN A 410 -21.67 -20.64 -14.82
CA ASN A 410 -21.12 -19.48 -15.53
C ASN A 410 -21.50 -18.12 -14.92
N THR A 411 -20.47 -17.36 -14.53
CA THR A 411 -20.59 -16.01 -13.94
C THR A 411 -21.15 -14.93 -14.89
N SER A 412 -21.21 -15.20 -16.19
CA SER A 412 -21.65 -14.25 -17.22
C SER A 412 -23.12 -14.42 -17.64
N GLY A 413 -23.79 -15.49 -17.20
CA GLY A 413 -25.17 -15.81 -17.61
C GLY A 413 -25.29 -16.35 -19.04
N PHE A 414 -24.18 -16.73 -19.68
CA PHE A 414 -24.15 -17.33 -21.02
C PHE A 414 -23.23 -18.56 -21.05
N PHE A 415 -23.59 -19.65 -21.71
CA PHE A 415 -22.65 -20.73 -22.06
C PHE A 415 -21.93 -20.37 -23.37
N TYR A 416 -20.62 -20.60 -23.44
CA TYR A 416 -19.81 -20.29 -24.62
C TYR A 416 -19.09 -21.55 -25.08
N GLY A 417 -18.89 -21.67 -26.40
CA GLY A 417 -18.14 -22.79 -26.96
C GLY A 417 -18.97 -24.04 -27.22
N LEU A 418 -20.30 -23.90 -27.22
CA LEU A 418 -21.18 -24.89 -27.84
C LEU A 418 -20.84 -24.95 -29.34
N ASP A 419 -20.90 -26.14 -29.92
CA ASP A 419 -20.61 -26.42 -31.31
C ASP A 419 -21.93 -26.58 -32.09
N PRO A 420 -22.36 -25.57 -32.88
CA PRO A 420 -23.61 -25.60 -33.67
C PRO A 420 -23.72 -26.75 -34.68
N LEU A 421 -22.64 -27.53 -34.85
CA LEU A 421 -22.60 -28.69 -35.73
C LEU A 421 -22.69 -30.02 -34.97
N ASN A 422 -22.77 -29.98 -33.64
CA ASN A 422 -22.62 -31.14 -32.79
C ASN A 422 -23.50 -31.07 -31.54
N VAL A 423 -24.52 -31.94 -31.53
CA VAL A 423 -25.55 -32.08 -30.50
C VAL A 423 -25.05 -32.44 -29.08
N ASP A 424 -23.74 -32.55 -28.87
CA ASP A 424 -23.01 -33.03 -27.68
C ASP A 424 -21.59 -32.46 -27.75
N SER A 425 -21.43 -31.21 -27.30
CA SER A 425 -20.25 -30.38 -27.51
C SER A 425 -19.00 -30.90 -26.81
N ASP A 426 -19.12 -31.51 -25.63
CA ASP A 426 -17.99 -32.10 -24.90
C ASP A 426 -17.78 -33.60 -25.14
N ASN A 427 -18.67 -34.23 -25.91
CA ASN A 427 -18.65 -35.64 -26.30
C ASN A 427 -18.78 -36.62 -25.13
N ASP A 428 -19.48 -36.23 -24.07
CA ASP A 428 -19.75 -37.08 -22.93
C ASP A 428 -20.97 -38.00 -23.11
N THR A 429 -21.72 -37.84 -24.20
CA THR A 429 -22.96 -38.56 -24.58
C THR A 429 -24.26 -38.04 -23.98
N ILE A 430 -24.20 -36.97 -23.22
CA ILE A 430 -25.32 -36.09 -22.88
C ILE A 430 -25.40 -35.02 -23.98
N ARG A 431 -26.59 -34.46 -24.20
CA ARG A 431 -26.79 -33.47 -25.27
C ARG A 431 -26.82 -32.08 -24.67
N ASP A 432 -26.27 -31.09 -25.37
CA ASP A 432 -26.22 -29.70 -24.89
C ASP A 432 -27.59 -29.19 -24.43
N ASP A 433 -28.67 -29.55 -25.13
CA ASP A 433 -30.05 -29.22 -24.76
C ASP A 433 -30.51 -29.83 -23.43
N GLU A 434 -30.09 -31.05 -23.12
CA GLU A 434 -30.36 -31.73 -21.84
C GLU A 434 -29.53 -31.15 -20.69
N GLU A 435 -28.30 -30.72 -20.95
CA GLU A 435 -27.40 -30.20 -19.93
C GLU A 435 -27.76 -28.77 -19.52
N ILE A 436 -28.15 -27.93 -20.49
CA ILE A 436 -28.57 -26.55 -20.27
C ILE A 436 -29.96 -26.48 -19.62
N PHE A 437 -30.85 -27.43 -19.94
CA PHE A 437 -32.22 -27.46 -19.43
C PHE A 437 -32.50 -28.74 -18.66
N LEU A 438 -32.81 -28.62 -17.35
CA LEU A 438 -33.24 -29.71 -16.46
C LEU A 438 -33.80 -30.95 -17.20
N GLY A 439 -32.92 -31.93 -17.36
CA GLY A 439 -33.13 -33.16 -18.11
C GLY A 439 -34.16 -34.11 -17.48
N ILE A 440 -34.24 -35.33 -18.01
CA ILE A 440 -35.13 -36.37 -17.45
C ILE A 440 -34.56 -36.94 -16.14
N ASP A 441 -33.23 -36.93 -16.00
CA ASP A 441 -32.49 -37.34 -14.81
C ASP A 441 -32.62 -36.36 -13.65
N GLY A 442 -32.90 -35.09 -13.93
CA GLY A 442 -33.10 -34.03 -12.95
C GLY A 442 -31.84 -33.25 -12.59
N PHE A 443 -30.75 -33.44 -13.32
CA PHE A 443 -29.50 -32.71 -13.16
C PHE A 443 -29.32 -31.70 -14.32
N MET A 444 -28.47 -30.71 -14.10
CA MET A 444 -27.96 -29.82 -15.15
C MET A 444 -26.45 -29.91 -15.04
N THR A 445 -25.80 -30.36 -16.11
CA THR A 445 -24.34 -30.51 -16.20
C THR A 445 -23.77 -29.40 -17.10
N ASN A 446 -22.46 -29.39 -17.29
CA ASN A 446 -21.79 -28.38 -18.08
C ASN A 446 -21.55 -28.86 -19.52
N PRO A 447 -22.27 -28.33 -20.53
CA PRO A 447 -22.26 -28.85 -21.91
C PRO A 447 -20.95 -28.72 -22.68
N VAL A 448 -19.94 -28.10 -22.08
CA VAL A 448 -18.61 -27.95 -22.68
C VAL A 448 -17.52 -28.58 -21.82
N ASN A 449 -17.89 -29.34 -20.80
CA ASN A 449 -16.99 -29.99 -19.86
C ASN A 449 -17.60 -31.28 -19.31
N ASN A 450 -17.07 -32.41 -19.77
CA ASN A 450 -17.57 -33.75 -19.54
C ASN A 450 -17.42 -34.29 -18.09
N ASP A 451 -17.05 -33.44 -17.14
CA ASP A 451 -16.80 -33.70 -15.72
C ASP A 451 -17.12 -32.40 -14.97
N THR A 452 -18.39 -32.24 -14.62
CA THR A 452 -18.99 -30.97 -14.21
C THR A 452 -18.45 -30.46 -12.87
N ASP A 453 -18.19 -31.36 -11.92
CA ASP A 453 -17.69 -31.02 -10.60
C ASP A 453 -16.16 -31.18 -10.45
N ALA A 454 -15.51 -31.75 -11.48
CA ALA A 454 -14.06 -31.88 -11.61
C ALA A 454 -13.42 -32.84 -10.59
N ASP A 455 -14.12 -33.92 -10.25
CA ASP A 455 -13.67 -34.95 -9.32
C ASP A 455 -12.90 -36.11 -10.00
N GLU A 456 -12.70 -36.03 -11.32
CA GLU A 456 -12.13 -37.06 -12.22
C GLU A 456 -13.10 -38.21 -12.59
N LEU A 457 -14.40 -38.00 -12.41
CA LEU A 457 -15.49 -38.88 -12.81
C LEU A 457 -16.36 -38.16 -13.85
N GLU A 458 -16.40 -38.67 -15.08
CA GLU A 458 -17.20 -38.01 -16.12
C GLU A 458 -18.70 -38.13 -15.84
N ASP A 459 -19.48 -37.08 -16.09
CA ASP A 459 -20.92 -36.95 -15.78
C ASP A 459 -21.73 -38.16 -16.29
N ARG A 460 -21.41 -38.62 -17.51
CA ARG A 460 -22.01 -39.81 -18.12
C ARG A 460 -21.89 -41.09 -17.28
N TYR A 461 -20.82 -41.24 -16.50
CA TYR A 461 -20.57 -42.40 -15.66
C TYR A 461 -21.33 -42.30 -14.36
N GLU A 462 -21.46 -41.11 -13.82
CA GLU A 462 -22.22 -40.82 -12.61
C GLU A 462 -23.72 -41.02 -12.84
N LEU A 463 -24.24 -40.49 -13.96
CA LEU A 463 -25.63 -40.63 -14.39
C LEU A 463 -25.93 -42.02 -14.97
N GLY A 464 -25.00 -42.58 -15.77
CA GLY A 464 -25.14 -43.88 -16.43
C GLY A 464 -24.88 -45.07 -15.50
N GLY A 465 -24.24 -44.82 -14.37
CA GLY A 465 -23.81 -45.78 -13.37
C GLY A 465 -22.53 -46.53 -13.75
N ILE A 466 -21.61 -46.62 -12.80
CA ILE A 466 -20.34 -47.34 -12.98
C ILE A 466 -20.50 -48.79 -12.55
N LEU A 467 -20.24 -49.74 -13.46
CA LEU A 467 -20.25 -51.16 -13.14
C LEU A 467 -19.06 -51.50 -12.26
N TYR A 468 -19.30 -51.70 -10.96
CA TYR A 468 -18.31 -52.07 -9.96
C TYR A 468 -18.56 -53.51 -9.46
N PRO A 469 -18.10 -54.55 -10.20
CA PRO A 469 -18.48 -55.94 -9.94
C PRO A 469 -17.80 -56.54 -8.69
N THR A 470 -16.84 -55.83 -8.11
CA THR A 470 -16.06 -56.25 -6.92
C THR A 470 -16.55 -55.66 -5.62
N SER A 471 -17.41 -54.63 -5.62
CA SER A 471 -17.97 -54.07 -4.39
C SER A 471 -19.01 -55.03 -3.80
N PRO A 472 -18.86 -55.49 -2.55
CA PRO A 472 -19.89 -56.19 -1.80
C PRO A 472 -21.15 -55.35 -1.54
N PHE A 473 -21.08 -54.04 -1.79
CA PHE A 473 -21.97 -53.01 -1.27
C PHE A 473 -22.81 -52.31 -2.35
N ALA A 474 -22.47 -52.49 -3.63
CA ALA A 474 -23.28 -52.03 -4.76
C ALA A 474 -24.76 -52.44 -4.61
N ASN A 475 -25.69 -51.51 -4.88
CA ASN A 475 -27.16 -51.51 -4.68
C ASN A 475 -27.97 -52.73 -5.18
N GLY A 476 -27.52 -53.96 -4.92
CA GLY A 476 -28.03 -55.22 -5.46
C GLY A 476 -27.85 -55.39 -6.98
N THR A 477 -27.41 -54.37 -7.71
CA THR A 477 -27.30 -54.31 -9.19
C THR A 477 -25.86 -54.28 -9.71
N GLY A 478 -24.88 -53.89 -8.87
CA GLY A 478 -23.48 -53.74 -9.28
C GLY A 478 -23.12 -52.37 -9.86
N TYR A 479 -24.00 -51.37 -9.76
CA TYR A 479 -23.78 -50.01 -10.26
C TYR A 479 -23.79 -48.99 -9.11
N ILE A 480 -22.84 -48.05 -9.14
CA ILE A 480 -22.75 -46.88 -8.26
C ILE A 480 -23.14 -45.65 -9.07
N PHE A 481 -23.92 -44.76 -8.47
CA PHE A 481 -24.39 -43.50 -9.05
C PHE A 481 -24.10 -42.40 -8.03
N THR A 482 -23.35 -41.39 -8.45
CA THR A 482 -22.98 -40.20 -7.71
C THR A 482 -23.69 -38.99 -8.32
N ASP A 483 -23.65 -37.84 -7.65
CA ASP A 483 -24.23 -36.61 -8.16
C ASP A 483 -23.16 -35.87 -8.96
N PRO A 484 -23.30 -35.66 -10.29
CA PRO A 484 -22.27 -35.04 -11.13
C PRO A 484 -22.03 -33.55 -10.85
N THR A 485 -22.60 -33.06 -9.76
CA THR A 485 -22.47 -31.68 -9.30
C THR A 485 -21.89 -31.59 -7.88
N ASP A 486 -21.50 -32.73 -7.30
CA ASP A 486 -21.02 -32.87 -5.93
C ASP A 486 -19.81 -33.82 -5.87
N VAL A 487 -18.62 -33.22 -5.77
CA VAL A 487 -17.33 -33.93 -5.77
C VAL A 487 -17.13 -34.98 -4.67
N ASP A 488 -18.00 -35.02 -3.65
CA ASP A 488 -17.88 -35.86 -2.45
C ASP A 488 -19.28 -36.25 -1.94
N SER A 489 -19.81 -37.35 -2.47
CA SER A 489 -21.18 -37.80 -2.29
C SER A 489 -21.50 -38.22 -0.85
N ASP A 490 -20.54 -38.67 -0.05
CA ASP A 490 -20.76 -39.13 1.33
C ASP A 490 -20.21 -38.19 2.41
N ASN A 491 -19.48 -37.15 1.99
CA ASN A 491 -18.92 -36.09 2.79
C ASN A 491 -17.82 -36.55 3.77
N ASP A 492 -17.01 -37.53 3.39
CA ASP A 492 -15.84 -37.96 4.16
C ASP A 492 -14.52 -37.23 3.80
N LEU A 493 -14.57 -36.34 2.80
CA LEU A 493 -13.46 -35.57 2.23
C LEU A 493 -12.53 -36.37 1.29
N LEU A 494 -12.95 -37.53 0.81
CA LEU A 494 -12.39 -38.26 -0.31
C LEU A 494 -13.32 -38.05 -1.52
N TRP A 495 -12.76 -37.70 -2.68
CA TRP A 495 -13.61 -37.39 -3.84
C TRP A 495 -14.10 -38.65 -4.54
N ASP A 496 -15.31 -38.63 -5.09
CA ASP A 496 -15.94 -39.83 -5.66
C ASP A 496 -15.09 -40.47 -6.77
N GLY A 497 -14.53 -39.64 -7.65
CA GLY A 497 -13.57 -40.07 -8.66
C GLY A 497 -12.27 -40.62 -8.06
N GLU A 498 -11.76 -40.07 -6.96
CA GLU A 498 -10.56 -40.57 -6.27
C GLU A 498 -10.82 -41.93 -5.61
N GLU A 499 -11.98 -42.10 -4.98
CA GLU A 499 -12.45 -43.36 -4.41
C GLU A 499 -12.55 -44.45 -5.45
N ILE A 500 -13.24 -44.18 -6.56
CA ILE A 500 -13.46 -45.18 -7.60
C ILE A 500 -12.17 -45.50 -8.36
N ASN A 501 -11.39 -44.47 -8.73
CA ASN A 501 -10.24 -44.63 -9.63
C ASN A 501 -8.96 -45.06 -8.89
N THR A 502 -8.80 -44.70 -7.61
CA THR A 502 -7.55 -44.89 -6.85
C THR A 502 -7.68 -45.89 -5.70
N TYR A 503 -8.64 -45.70 -4.79
CA TYR A 503 -8.69 -46.43 -3.52
C TYR A 503 -9.60 -47.67 -3.55
N GLY A 504 -10.59 -47.67 -4.44
CA GLY A 504 -11.59 -48.72 -4.58
C GLY A 504 -12.61 -48.78 -3.43
N THR A 505 -12.78 -47.66 -2.72
CA THR A 505 -13.79 -47.42 -1.68
C THR A 505 -15.17 -47.11 -2.31
N ASP A 506 -16.22 -47.07 -1.51
CA ASP A 506 -17.59 -46.82 -1.96
C ASP A 506 -17.97 -45.36 -1.67
N PRO A 507 -18.11 -44.48 -2.69
CA PRO A 507 -18.31 -43.04 -2.50
C PRO A 507 -19.65 -42.62 -1.90
N LEU A 508 -20.45 -43.60 -1.49
CA LEU A 508 -21.71 -43.39 -0.79
C LEU A 508 -21.61 -43.77 0.69
N VAL A 509 -20.42 -44.14 1.18
CA VAL A 509 -20.16 -44.72 2.49
C VAL A 509 -18.82 -44.26 3.07
N VAL A 510 -18.90 -43.30 4.00
CA VAL A 510 -17.79 -42.73 4.79
C VAL A 510 -16.75 -43.72 5.36
N ASP A 511 -17.13 -44.98 5.54
CA ASP A 511 -16.33 -46.05 6.16
C ASP A 511 -16.70 -47.36 5.42
N THR A 512 -15.94 -47.67 4.36
CA THR A 512 -16.25 -48.75 3.41
C THR A 512 -16.26 -50.12 4.07
N ASP A 513 -15.35 -50.35 5.03
CA ASP A 513 -15.18 -51.65 5.67
C ASP A 513 -15.90 -51.79 7.02
N ALA A 514 -16.43 -50.68 7.53
CA ALA A 514 -17.19 -50.52 8.76
C ALA A 514 -16.40 -50.83 10.04
N ASP A 515 -15.09 -50.57 10.07
CA ASP A 515 -14.23 -50.78 11.22
C ASP A 515 -14.21 -49.61 12.23
N GLY A 516 -14.75 -48.45 11.81
CA GLY A 516 -14.88 -47.23 12.61
C GLY A 516 -13.82 -46.16 12.34
N MET A 517 -12.93 -46.35 11.37
CA MET A 517 -12.11 -45.32 10.74
C MET A 517 -12.75 -44.93 9.40
N SER A 518 -12.68 -43.66 8.99
CA SER A 518 -13.22 -43.28 7.68
C SER A 518 -12.20 -43.58 6.58
N ASP A 519 -12.68 -43.80 5.36
CA ASP A 519 -11.83 -44.13 4.21
C ASP A 519 -10.77 -43.05 4.01
N LYS A 520 -11.18 -41.77 4.09
CA LYS A 520 -10.24 -40.64 4.05
C LYS A 520 -9.15 -40.68 5.12
N TYR A 521 -9.50 -41.04 6.37
CA TYR A 521 -8.53 -41.12 7.47
C TYR A 521 -7.51 -42.22 7.17
N GLU A 522 -8.00 -43.38 6.76
CA GLU A 522 -7.13 -44.52 6.46
C GLU A 522 -6.18 -44.21 5.31
N VAL A 523 -6.67 -43.56 4.26
CA VAL A 523 -5.85 -43.07 3.14
C VAL A 523 -4.75 -42.11 3.62
N ASP A 524 -5.09 -41.09 4.41
CA ASP A 524 -4.13 -40.10 4.91
C ASP A 524 -3.02 -40.73 5.76
N TYR A 525 -3.37 -41.79 6.50
CA TYR A 525 -2.48 -42.54 7.36
C TYR A 525 -2.02 -43.87 6.75
N PHE A 526 -2.15 -44.04 5.43
CA PHE A 526 -1.70 -45.23 4.68
C PHE A 526 -2.21 -46.58 5.23
N LEU A 527 -3.29 -46.59 5.99
CA LEU A 527 -4.01 -47.78 6.48
C LEU A 527 -4.78 -48.42 5.31
N ASP A 528 -5.46 -49.54 5.54
CA ASP A 528 -6.18 -50.27 4.49
C ASP A 528 -7.70 -50.04 4.57
N PRO A 529 -8.28 -49.09 3.80
CA PRO A 529 -9.71 -48.73 3.86
C PRO A 529 -10.65 -49.84 3.38
N LEU A 530 -10.11 -51.00 2.99
CA LEU A 530 -10.88 -52.15 2.52
C LEU A 530 -10.85 -53.31 3.53
N SER A 531 -10.17 -53.18 4.68
CA SER A 531 -10.12 -54.24 5.68
C SER A 531 -9.79 -53.82 7.12
N ASP A 532 -10.64 -54.26 8.07
CA ASP A 532 -10.50 -54.05 9.52
C ASP A 532 -9.08 -54.29 10.02
N ASP A 533 -8.35 -53.17 10.20
CA ASP A 533 -6.97 -53.13 10.65
C ASP A 533 -6.82 -52.46 12.02
N THR A 534 -7.94 -52.10 12.66
CA THR A 534 -8.06 -51.44 13.98
C THR A 534 -7.11 -51.97 15.07
N THR A 535 -6.83 -53.28 15.07
CA THR A 535 -6.03 -53.96 16.11
C THR A 535 -4.54 -54.10 15.76
N LEU A 536 -4.13 -53.65 14.59
CA LEU A 536 -2.72 -53.56 14.23
C LEU A 536 -2.07 -52.39 14.95
N ASP A 537 -0.76 -52.50 15.13
CA ASP A 537 0.14 -51.49 15.68
C ASP A 537 1.19 -51.28 14.58
N LYS A 538 1.00 -50.22 13.80
CA LYS A 538 1.65 -50.08 12.51
C LYS A 538 3.07 -49.53 12.63
N ASP A 539 3.32 -48.59 13.53
CA ASP A 539 4.63 -48.01 13.78
C ASP A 539 5.40 -48.68 14.94
N SER A 540 4.76 -49.65 15.62
CA SER A 540 5.35 -50.47 16.69
C SER A 540 5.70 -49.72 17.97
N ASP A 541 4.95 -48.66 18.29
CA ASP A 541 5.10 -47.88 19.52
C ASP A 541 4.34 -48.51 20.73
N GLY A 542 3.45 -49.47 20.47
CA GLY A 542 2.65 -50.17 21.46
C GLY A 542 1.20 -49.69 21.58
N LEU A 543 0.76 -48.74 20.75
CA LEU A 543 -0.62 -48.33 20.54
C LEU A 543 -1.20 -49.04 19.30
N THR A 544 -2.51 -49.27 19.29
CA THR A 544 -3.19 -49.84 18.11
C THR A 544 -3.75 -48.72 17.24
N ASN A 545 -3.85 -48.91 15.93
CA ASN A 545 -4.40 -47.93 14.98
C ASN A 545 -5.69 -47.24 15.49
N ILE A 546 -6.65 -48.01 16.03
CA ILE A 546 -7.90 -47.44 16.55
C ILE A 546 -7.75 -46.65 17.85
N TYR A 547 -6.76 -46.99 18.67
CA TYR A 547 -6.46 -46.26 19.90
C TYR A 547 -5.83 -44.91 19.54
N GLU A 548 -4.96 -44.89 18.55
CA GLU A 548 -4.37 -43.68 17.99
C GLU A 548 -5.43 -42.81 17.35
N HIS A 549 -6.29 -43.36 16.50
CA HIS A 549 -7.40 -42.64 15.90
C HIS A 549 -8.38 -42.04 16.93
N SER A 550 -8.83 -42.85 17.91
CA SER A 550 -10.00 -42.50 18.73
C SER A 550 -9.69 -42.03 20.16
N VAL A 551 -8.45 -42.21 20.64
CA VAL A 551 -8.09 -41.97 22.05
C VAL A 551 -6.90 -41.02 22.20
N SER A 552 -5.73 -41.34 21.64
CA SER A 552 -4.54 -40.48 21.76
C SER A 552 -4.47 -39.40 20.68
N TYR A 553 -5.12 -39.62 19.53
CA TYR A 553 -5.05 -38.75 18.33
C TYR A 553 -3.63 -38.60 17.77
N THR A 554 -2.79 -39.61 18.02
CA THR A 554 -1.41 -39.73 17.52
C THR A 554 -1.39 -40.31 16.12
N ASN A 555 -0.25 -40.22 15.43
CA ASN A 555 -0.13 -40.67 14.05
C ASN A 555 0.28 -42.15 13.99
N PRO A 556 -0.58 -43.07 13.52
CA PRO A 556 -0.28 -44.51 13.46
C PRO A 556 0.87 -44.93 12.53
N ASN A 557 1.52 -43.99 11.84
CA ASN A 557 2.72 -44.24 11.05
C ASN A 557 3.99 -43.64 11.66
N ASN A 558 3.88 -42.95 12.78
CA ASN A 558 4.96 -42.21 13.37
C ASN A 558 4.96 -42.40 14.87
N ASN A 559 5.87 -43.26 15.32
CA ASN A 559 5.95 -43.72 16.70
C ASN A 559 6.35 -42.63 17.72
N ASP A 560 6.52 -41.37 17.31
CA ASP A 560 6.89 -40.19 18.10
C ASP A 560 6.28 -38.97 17.37
N THR A 561 5.01 -38.67 17.68
CA THR A 561 4.20 -37.72 16.92
C THR A 561 4.66 -36.27 17.09
N ASP A 562 5.17 -35.89 18.26
CA ASP A 562 5.61 -34.53 18.56
C ASP A 562 7.14 -34.32 18.49
N ALA A 563 7.89 -35.37 18.17
CA ALA A 563 9.33 -35.36 17.93
C ALA A 563 10.13 -34.84 19.14
N ASP A 564 9.77 -35.32 20.33
CA ASP A 564 10.44 -34.98 21.59
C ASP A 564 11.42 -36.06 22.07
N ASP A 565 11.58 -37.12 21.28
CA ASP A 565 12.35 -38.34 21.51
C ASP A 565 11.66 -39.39 22.40
N LEU A 566 10.45 -39.19 22.92
CA LEU A 566 9.61 -40.22 23.53
C LEU A 566 8.66 -40.79 22.50
N THR A 567 8.38 -42.09 22.59
CA THR A 567 7.34 -42.65 21.70
C THR A 567 5.95 -42.35 22.22
N ASP A 568 4.96 -42.20 21.35
CA ASP A 568 3.57 -41.92 21.77
C ASP A 568 3.07 -42.98 22.79
N GLY A 569 3.41 -44.26 22.54
CA GLY A 569 3.14 -45.36 23.46
C GLY A 569 3.89 -45.29 24.79
N GLU A 570 5.09 -44.70 24.85
CA GLU A 570 5.84 -44.43 26.10
C GLU A 570 5.17 -43.32 26.92
N GLU A 571 4.57 -42.33 26.28
CA GLU A 571 3.85 -41.23 26.94
C GLU A 571 2.48 -41.67 27.46
N VAL A 572 1.75 -42.45 26.66
CA VAL A 572 0.44 -42.98 27.05
C VAL A 572 0.55 -44.06 28.13
N ASN A 573 1.49 -45.00 27.98
CA ASN A 573 1.61 -46.13 28.91
C ASN A 573 2.56 -45.85 30.09
N GLY A 574 3.33 -44.76 30.04
CA GLY A 574 4.39 -44.43 30.97
C GLY A 574 5.68 -45.23 30.72
N ILE A 575 6.79 -44.79 31.32
CA ILE A 575 8.06 -45.54 31.32
C ILE A 575 8.35 -46.09 32.72
N TYR A 576 8.76 -47.35 32.83
CA TYR A 576 9.21 -47.88 34.12
C TYR A 576 10.68 -47.50 34.39
N ASN A 577 10.93 -46.67 35.40
CA ASN A 577 12.29 -46.33 35.87
C ASN A 577 12.40 -46.45 37.40
N ALA A 578 13.34 -47.28 37.86
CA ALA A 578 13.54 -47.54 39.29
C ALA A 578 14.40 -46.47 40.00
N THR A 579 14.98 -45.52 39.28
CA THR A 579 15.87 -44.49 39.85
C THR A 579 15.29 -43.07 39.86
N HIS A 580 14.20 -42.79 39.16
CA HIS A 580 13.57 -41.46 39.14
C HIS A 580 12.85 -41.13 40.46
N THR A 581 12.98 -39.88 40.90
CA THR A 581 12.56 -39.35 42.20
C THR A 581 11.07 -39.06 42.31
N TYR A 582 10.41 -38.62 41.23
CA TYR A 582 8.98 -38.27 41.20
C TYR A 582 8.04 -39.47 40.90
N ALA A 583 8.53 -40.71 41.05
CA ALA A 583 7.71 -41.90 40.86
C ALA A 583 6.48 -41.91 41.78
N ASN A 584 5.31 -42.23 41.22
CA ASN A 584 4.01 -42.36 41.93
C ASN A 584 3.91 -43.53 42.94
N GLY A 585 5.05 -44.04 43.43
CA GLY A 585 5.16 -45.18 44.34
C GLY A 585 5.13 -46.56 43.65
N THR A 586 4.98 -46.62 42.32
CA THR A 586 4.95 -47.89 41.55
C THR A 586 6.17 -48.11 40.65
N GLY A 587 7.07 -47.12 40.51
CA GLY A 587 8.24 -47.16 39.62
C GLY A 587 7.93 -46.80 38.16
N TRP A 588 6.69 -46.40 37.86
CA TRP A 588 6.32 -45.81 36.56
C TRP A 588 6.45 -44.29 36.63
N VAL A 589 7.11 -43.74 35.62
CA VAL A 589 7.38 -42.33 35.35
C VAL A 589 6.26 -41.80 34.46
N VAL A 590 5.74 -40.62 34.81
CA VAL A 590 4.83 -39.87 33.95
C VAL A 590 5.69 -39.15 32.92
N THR A 591 5.37 -39.35 31.65
CA THR A 591 6.34 -39.15 30.57
C THR A 591 6.00 -38.01 29.63
N GLY A 592 4.76 -37.53 29.60
CA GLY A 592 4.41 -36.41 28.74
C GLY A 592 2.99 -36.50 28.18
N LYS A 593 2.74 -35.71 27.13
CA LYS A 593 1.53 -35.74 26.31
C LYS A 593 1.99 -35.93 24.86
N PRO A 594 1.53 -36.99 24.17
CA PRO A 594 2.11 -37.44 22.90
C PRO A 594 1.86 -36.54 21.68
N LEU A 595 1.27 -35.36 21.90
CA LEU A 595 1.01 -34.37 20.86
C LEU A 595 1.67 -33.03 21.19
N ASN A 596 2.46 -32.98 22.27
CA ASN A 596 3.03 -31.75 22.78
C ASN A 596 4.41 -32.02 23.39
N SER A 597 5.43 -31.71 22.61
CA SER A 597 6.84 -31.98 22.94
C SER A 597 7.41 -31.29 24.18
N ASP A 598 6.59 -30.50 24.88
CA ASP A 598 6.90 -29.70 26.07
C ASP A 598 5.57 -29.51 26.83
N SER A 599 5.26 -30.45 27.73
CA SER A 599 3.94 -30.69 28.29
C SER A 599 3.49 -29.67 29.33
N ASP A 600 4.43 -29.02 30.01
CA ASP A 600 4.20 -27.96 31.00
C ASP A 600 4.60 -26.56 30.52
N ALA A 601 5.21 -26.48 29.32
CA ALA A 601 5.57 -25.25 28.62
C ALA A 601 6.65 -24.43 29.33
N ASP A 602 7.59 -25.07 30.02
CA ASP A 602 8.71 -24.42 30.67
C ASP A 602 9.90 -24.14 29.72
N GLY A 603 9.90 -24.79 28.54
CA GLY A 603 10.91 -24.69 27.49
C GLY A 603 11.86 -25.88 27.37
N LEU A 604 11.77 -26.86 28.28
CA LEU A 604 12.44 -28.15 28.23
C LEU A 604 11.48 -29.18 27.60
N LYS A 605 12.00 -30.09 26.78
CA LYS A 605 11.15 -31.09 26.13
C LYS A 605 10.94 -32.30 27.04
N ASP A 606 9.77 -32.93 27.03
CA ASP A 606 9.47 -34.07 27.93
C ASP A 606 10.50 -35.20 27.78
N GLY A 607 10.90 -35.53 26.56
CA GLY A 607 11.97 -36.50 26.31
C GLY A 607 13.35 -36.07 26.81
N VAL A 608 13.63 -34.76 26.89
CA VAL A 608 14.84 -34.26 27.55
C VAL A 608 14.74 -34.41 29.06
N GLU A 609 13.57 -34.15 29.61
CA GLU A 609 13.30 -34.19 31.03
C GLU A 609 13.44 -35.59 31.60
N VAL A 610 12.73 -36.54 30.99
CA VAL A 610 12.75 -37.95 31.38
C VAL A 610 14.12 -38.59 31.17
N LYS A 611 14.86 -38.22 30.12
CA LYS A 611 16.10 -38.93 29.75
C LYS A 611 17.37 -38.28 30.29
N PHE A 612 17.37 -36.97 30.58
CA PHE A 612 18.60 -36.23 30.88
C PHE A 612 18.57 -35.31 32.10
N SER A 613 17.53 -34.49 32.31
CA SER A 613 17.50 -33.57 33.48
C SER A 613 16.93 -34.24 34.74
N ASP A 614 16.16 -35.32 34.61
CA ASP A 614 15.46 -35.98 35.74
C ASP A 614 14.42 -35.03 36.39
N SER A 615 13.89 -34.06 35.63
CA SER A 615 12.74 -33.21 35.99
C SER A 615 11.41 -33.90 35.62
N ASN A 616 10.30 -33.33 36.08
CA ASN A 616 8.94 -33.83 35.85
C ASN A 616 8.27 -33.10 34.67
N PRO A 617 7.99 -33.77 33.54
CA PRO A 617 7.47 -33.12 32.32
C PRO A 617 6.09 -32.45 32.39
N LEU A 618 5.42 -32.55 33.54
CA LEU A 618 4.11 -31.96 33.75
C LEU A 618 4.13 -30.82 34.77
N ASP A 619 5.32 -30.40 35.20
CA ASP A 619 5.52 -29.45 36.28
C ASP A 619 6.74 -28.58 36.02
N SER A 620 6.48 -27.34 35.60
CA SER A 620 7.50 -26.42 35.09
C SER A 620 8.57 -26.00 36.12
N ASP A 621 8.41 -26.35 37.39
CA ASP A 621 9.29 -25.98 38.51
C ASP A 621 9.27 -27.19 39.47
N SER A 622 10.15 -28.15 39.21
CA SER A 622 10.11 -29.49 39.81
C SER A 622 10.42 -29.51 41.31
N ASP A 623 11.05 -28.46 41.86
CA ASP A 623 11.39 -28.34 43.28
C ASP A 623 10.74 -27.16 44.02
N ASP A 624 9.86 -26.43 43.35
CA ASP A 624 9.07 -25.29 43.84
C ASP A 624 9.94 -24.11 44.34
N ASP A 625 11.12 -23.88 43.76
CA ASP A 625 12.03 -22.80 44.17
C ASP A 625 11.81 -21.45 43.45
N GLN A 626 10.99 -21.44 42.39
CA GLN A 626 10.67 -20.34 41.46
C GLN A 626 11.61 -20.16 40.27
N LEU A 627 12.64 -20.99 40.11
CA LEU A 627 13.30 -21.22 38.84
C LEU A 627 12.56 -22.34 38.10
N ASN A 628 12.39 -22.20 36.80
CA ASN A 628 11.82 -23.27 36.01
C ASN A 628 12.90 -24.27 35.58
N ASP A 629 12.52 -25.51 35.32
CA ASP A 629 13.47 -26.60 35.07
C ASP A 629 14.36 -26.30 33.86
N PHE A 630 13.83 -25.62 32.84
CA PHE A 630 14.61 -25.07 31.73
C PHE A 630 15.71 -24.09 32.18
N ALA A 631 15.39 -23.11 33.02
CA ALA A 631 16.35 -22.13 33.49
C ALA A 631 17.45 -22.81 34.31
N GLU A 632 17.06 -23.71 35.20
CA GLU A 632 18.00 -24.47 36.00
C GLU A 632 18.92 -25.35 35.15
N TYR A 633 18.36 -26.19 34.29
CA TYR A 633 19.14 -27.17 33.53
C TYR A 633 19.98 -26.53 32.40
N ILE A 634 19.41 -25.55 31.69
CA ILE A 634 20.05 -24.95 30.50
C ILE A 634 20.81 -23.67 30.83
N THR A 635 20.30 -22.82 31.73
CA THR A 635 20.84 -21.47 31.94
C THR A 635 21.81 -21.42 33.12
N TYR A 636 21.42 -21.94 34.29
CA TYR A 636 22.17 -21.79 35.54
C TYR A 636 23.01 -23.01 35.88
N GLY A 637 22.65 -24.19 35.38
CA GLY A 637 23.30 -25.45 35.72
C GLY A 637 23.02 -25.94 37.14
N THR A 638 21.95 -25.42 37.77
CA THR A 638 21.43 -25.86 39.06
C THR A 638 20.70 -27.19 38.90
N ASN A 639 20.40 -27.83 40.03
CA ASN A 639 19.75 -29.12 40.05
C ASN A 639 18.23 -28.95 40.19
N VAL A 640 17.50 -29.28 39.12
CA VAL A 640 16.03 -29.25 38.96
C VAL A 640 15.19 -29.99 40.02
N ASN A 641 15.82 -30.55 41.05
CA ASN A 641 15.16 -31.27 42.13
C ASN A 641 15.66 -30.78 43.51
N SER A 642 16.31 -29.62 43.59
CA SER A 642 17.00 -29.11 44.76
C SER A 642 17.06 -27.58 44.76
N ASN A 643 16.15 -26.97 45.52
CA ASN A 643 16.03 -25.52 45.74
C ASN A 643 17.24 -24.77 46.35
N ASP A 644 18.35 -25.48 46.55
CA ASP A 644 19.64 -25.07 47.09
C ASP A 644 20.66 -26.10 46.57
N THR A 645 21.24 -25.82 45.41
CA THR A 645 22.08 -26.76 44.66
C THR A 645 23.39 -27.03 45.37
N ASP A 646 23.99 -26.01 45.97
CA ASP A 646 25.33 -26.09 46.55
C ASP A 646 25.33 -26.34 48.08
N ASN A 647 24.15 -26.32 48.69
CA ASN A 647 23.84 -26.59 50.09
C ASN A 647 24.47 -25.59 51.05
N ASP A 648 24.42 -24.29 50.72
CA ASP A 648 24.96 -23.21 51.54
C ASP A 648 23.90 -22.45 52.38
N ASP A 649 22.66 -22.94 52.37
CA ASP A 649 21.45 -22.39 52.98
C ASP A 649 20.84 -21.18 52.22
N LEU A 650 21.45 -20.68 51.13
CA LEU A 650 20.84 -19.72 50.20
C LEU A 650 20.08 -20.47 49.09
N PRO A 651 18.84 -20.04 48.73
CA PRO A 651 18.12 -20.68 47.63
C PRO A 651 18.65 -20.23 46.26
N ASP A 652 18.69 -21.16 45.29
CA ASP A 652 19.21 -20.91 43.94
C ASP A 652 18.49 -19.73 43.27
N TYR A 653 17.15 -19.66 43.36
CA TYR A 653 16.37 -18.52 42.89
C TYR A 653 16.84 -17.18 43.46
N TRP A 654 17.12 -17.11 44.76
CA TRP A 654 17.56 -15.87 45.39
C TRP A 654 18.94 -15.47 44.90
N GLU A 655 19.86 -16.43 44.78
CA GLU A 655 21.22 -16.16 44.34
C GLU A 655 21.26 -15.67 42.88
N VAL A 656 20.51 -16.34 42.00
CA VAL A 656 20.35 -15.91 40.60
C VAL A 656 19.78 -14.50 40.50
N THR A 657 18.75 -14.18 41.29
CA THR A 657 18.09 -12.87 41.24
C THR A 657 18.89 -11.76 41.90
N SER A 658 19.70 -12.10 42.90
CA SER A 658 20.57 -11.18 43.64
C SER A 658 21.96 -11.05 43.01
N GLY A 659 22.28 -11.89 42.02
CA GLY A 659 23.53 -11.85 41.27
C GLY A 659 24.73 -12.53 41.95
N THR A 660 24.47 -13.40 42.94
CA THR A 660 25.47 -14.30 43.54
C THR A 660 25.52 -15.63 42.78
N ASP A 661 26.39 -16.57 43.17
CA ASP A 661 26.66 -17.79 42.39
C ASP A 661 26.04 -19.04 43.03
N PRO A 662 24.90 -19.56 42.49
CA PRO A 662 24.15 -20.70 43.07
C PRO A 662 24.88 -22.05 43.01
N LEU A 663 26.08 -22.08 42.45
CA LEU A 663 26.91 -23.28 42.37
C LEU A 663 28.09 -23.26 43.35
N THR A 664 28.22 -22.19 44.15
CA THR A 664 29.38 -22.01 45.02
C THR A 664 29.04 -21.44 46.38
N ILE A 665 29.50 -22.16 47.43
CA ILE A 665 29.24 -21.78 48.82
C ILE A 665 29.87 -20.41 49.11
N ASP A 666 29.04 -19.37 49.04
CA ASP A 666 29.44 -17.97 49.12
C ASP A 666 28.67 -17.20 50.21
N THR A 667 27.82 -17.87 50.98
CA THR A 667 27.05 -17.41 52.15
C THR A 667 27.70 -16.32 53.02
N PHE A 668 29.03 -16.39 53.20
CA PHE A 668 29.82 -15.50 54.07
C PHE A 668 30.64 -14.45 53.31
N SER A 669 30.44 -14.33 52.00
CA SER A 669 31.04 -13.30 51.15
C SER A 669 30.31 -11.98 51.35
N ASP A 670 31.04 -10.90 51.12
CA ASP A 670 30.58 -9.50 51.21
C ASP A 670 31.08 -8.83 49.91
N PRO A 671 30.30 -8.92 48.81
CA PRO A 671 30.76 -8.51 47.49
C PRO A 671 30.89 -6.99 47.31
N ASP A 672 30.00 -6.20 47.89
CA ASP A 672 29.99 -4.73 47.80
C ASP A 672 30.85 -4.04 48.88
N ASN A 673 31.24 -4.76 49.94
CA ASN A 673 32.12 -4.32 51.03
C ASN A 673 31.46 -3.33 52.00
N ASP A 674 30.14 -3.45 52.21
CA ASP A 674 29.39 -2.63 53.17
C ASP A 674 29.39 -3.22 54.61
N ASN A 675 29.99 -4.41 54.79
CA ASN A 675 30.06 -5.25 56.00
C ASN A 675 28.83 -6.13 56.28
N LEU A 676 27.93 -6.32 55.33
CA LEU A 676 26.91 -7.36 55.35
C LEU A 676 27.36 -8.53 54.46
N THR A 677 27.20 -9.77 54.95
CA THR A 677 27.42 -10.95 54.11
C THR A 677 26.17 -11.28 53.29
N ASN A 678 26.28 -11.98 52.16
CA ASN A 678 25.15 -12.50 51.37
C ASN A 678 23.99 -13.06 52.23
N TRP A 679 24.30 -13.86 53.26
CA TRP A 679 23.29 -14.37 54.20
C TRP A 679 22.55 -13.30 55.00
N GLN A 680 23.28 -12.29 55.50
CA GLN A 680 22.68 -11.19 56.25
C GLN A 680 21.77 -10.37 55.34
N GLU A 681 22.20 -10.16 54.10
CA GLU A 681 21.45 -9.41 53.11
C GLU A 681 20.19 -10.15 52.66
N PHE A 682 20.27 -11.46 52.45
CA PHE A 682 19.10 -12.31 52.23
C PHE A 682 18.06 -12.16 53.37
N GLN A 683 18.52 -12.10 54.63
CA GLN A 683 17.63 -11.91 55.77
C GLN A 683 17.06 -10.49 55.88
N LEU A 684 17.79 -9.49 55.40
CA LEU A 684 17.42 -8.07 55.47
C LEU A 684 16.63 -7.61 54.24
N GLY A 685 16.72 -8.32 53.13
CA GLY A 685 16.15 -7.96 51.83
C GLY A 685 16.94 -6.85 51.11
N THR A 686 18.22 -6.67 51.45
CA THR A 686 19.17 -5.75 50.78
C THR A 686 19.84 -6.44 49.59
N ASN A 687 20.55 -5.67 48.77
CA ASN A 687 21.17 -6.15 47.54
C ASN A 687 22.67 -6.42 47.73
N PRO A 688 23.16 -7.68 47.60
CA PRO A 688 24.55 -8.07 47.85
C PRO A 688 25.62 -7.49 46.92
N LEU A 689 25.20 -6.71 45.94
CA LEU A 689 26.09 -6.06 44.98
C LEU A 689 25.98 -4.54 45.02
N ASP A 690 25.23 -3.97 45.98
CA ASP A 690 24.92 -2.54 46.06
C ASP A 690 24.97 -2.07 47.51
N ASP A 691 26.00 -1.30 47.85
CA ASP A 691 26.29 -0.90 49.23
C ASP A 691 25.26 0.05 49.84
N ASP A 692 24.33 0.60 49.05
CA ASP A 692 23.25 1.53 49.44
C ASP A 692 21.95 1.15 48.71
N THR A 693 21.21 0.17 49.24
CA THR A 693 20.04 -0.44 48.57
C THR A 693 18.91 0.56 48.30
N ASP A 694 18.72 1.54 49.18
CA ASP A 694 17.63 2.53 49.05
C ASP A 694 18.04 3.85 48.38
N GLY A 695 19.34 4.03 48.15
CA GLY A 695 19.92 5.10 47.35
C GLY A 695 19.88 6.47 48.02
N ASP A 696 19.89 6.53 49.35
CA ASP A 696 19.85 7.78 50.10
C ASP A 696 21.22 8.39 50.40
N GLY A 697 22.29 7.62 50.15
CA GLY A 697 23.69 7.97 50.35
C GLY A 697 24.30 7.48 51.66
N MET A 698 23.64 6.58 52.38
CA MET A 698 24.16 5.87 53.56
C MET A 698 24.24 4.37 53.27
N PRO A 699 25.37 3.70 53.54
CA PRO A 699 25.48 2.27 53.24
C PRO A 699 24.61 1.39 54.13
N ASP A 700 24.09 0.27 53.60
CA ASP A 700 23.16 -0.62 54.31
C ASP A 700 23.76 -1.14 55.63
N GLY A 701 25.01 -1.60 55.60
CA GLY A 701 25.75 -2.03 56.78
C GLY A 701 25.93 -0.93 57.82
N TRP A 702 26.15 0.33 57.40
CA TRP A 702 26.22 1.48 58.31
C TRP A 702 24.85 1.78 58.94
N GLU A 703 23.79 1.71 58.14
CA GLU A 703 22.43 1.93 58.61
C GLU A 703 22.03 0.89 59.67
N ILE A 704 22.35 -0.38 59.45
CA ILE A 704 22.10 -1.44 60.45
C ILE A 704 22.86 -1.16 61.76
N ASP A 705 24.15 -0.81 61.68
CA ASP A 705 24.97 -0.48 62.85
C ASP A 705 24.42 0.74 63.61
N ASN A 706 23.82 1.69 62.89
CA ASN A 706 23.15 2.87 63.45
C ASN A 706 21.63 2.68 63.63
N SER A 707 21.13 1.45 63.60
CA SER A 707 19.70 1.10 63.79
C SER A 707 18.72 1.89 62.91
N PHE A 708 19.10 2.18 61.67
CA PHE A 708 18.23 2.59 60.58
C PHE A 708 17.75 1.34 59.82
N ASN A 709 16.87 1.55 58.84
CA ASN A 709 16.33 0.47 58.01
C ASN A 709 16.84 0.68 56.58
N PRO A 710 17.69 -0.22 56.05
CA PRO A 710 18.38 -0.05 54.75
C PRO A 710 17.47 -0.10 53.50
N LEU A 711 16.16 -0.10 53.72
CA LEU A 711 15.15 -0.13 52.66
C LEU A 711 14.29 1.14 52.67
N VAL A 712 14.67 2.16 53.44
CA VAL A 712 13.88 3.38 53.69
C VAL A 712 14.78 4.61 53.59
N PRO A 713 14.66 5.41 52.50
CA PRO A 713 15.62 6.47 52.19
C PRO A 713 15.45 7.64 53.16
N ASN A 714 16.20 7.59 54.26
CA ASN A 714 16.12 8.44 55.42
C ASN A 714 17.33 9.38 55.58
N GLY A 715 18.27 9.38 54.64
CA GLY A 715 19.48 10.22 54.66
C GLY A 715 19.24 11.73 54.68
N LEU A 716 18.04 12.22 54.36
CA LEU A 716 17.64 13.64 54.50
C LEU A 716 16.86 13.93 55.80
N ALA A 717 16.58 12.92 56.61
CA ALA A 717 15.98 13.12 57.92
C ALA A 717 17.05 13.63 58.89
N ASP A 718 16.60 14.37 59.90
CA ASP A 718 17.41 14.86 61.01
C ASP A 718 16.81 14.23 62.27
N THR A 719 17.48 13.19 62.78
CA THR A 719 16.87 12.26 63.74
C THR A 719 16.93 12.78 65.17
N ASP A 720 17.97 13.52 65.55
CA ASP A 720 18.11 14.14 66.88
C ASP A 720 17.77 15.63 66.92
N ASN A 721 17.53 16.27 65.77
CA ASN A 721 17.09 17.66 65.60
C ASN A 721 18.16 18.69 65.98
N ASP A 722 19.43 18.43 65.67
CA ASP A 722 20.52 19.39 65.80
C ASP A 722 20.68 20.31 64.58
N GLY A 723 20.19 19.87 63.42
CA GLY A 723 20.27 20.61 62.16
C GLY A 723 21.11 19.90 61.08
N LEU A 724 21.80 18.81 61.39
CA LEU A 724 22.44 17.92 60.45
C LEU A 724 21.48 16.81 60.01
N THR A 725 21.52 16.45 58.73
CA THR A 725 20.81 15.26 58.25
C THR A 725 21.60 13.99 58.55
N ASN A 726 20.95 12.84 58.71
CA ASN A 726 21.58 11.54 58.96
C ASN A 726 22.76 11.26 58.00
N ARG A 727 22.64 11.69 56.72
CA ARG A 727 23.72 11.57 55.74
C ARG A 727 24.86 12.56 55.99
N GLU A 728 24.57 13.80 56.40
CA GLU A 728 25.61 14.75 56.81
C GLU A 728 26.36 14.23 58.02
N GLU A 729 25.66 13.60 58.96
CA GLU A 729 26.26 12.96 60.13
C GLU A 729 27.11 11.73 59.76
N TYR A 730 26.64 10.88 58.83
CA TYR A 730 27.47 9.82 58.24
C TYR A 730 28.78 10.36 57.64
N ASN A 731 28.71 11.46 56.90
CA ASN A 731 29.89 12.10 56.30
C ASN A 731 30.80 12.76 57.33
N ALA A 732 30.25 13.32 58.41
CA ALA A 732 30.99 13.93 59.51
C ALA A 732 31.56 12.89 60.49
N GLY A 733 31.03 11.67 60.49
CA GLY A 733 31.35 10.61 61.45
C GLY A 733 30.73 10.81 62.83
N THR A 734 29.73 11.69 62.94
CA THR A 734 28.98 11.99 64.16
C THR A 734 27.87 10.96 64.38
N ASN A 735 27.26 10.99 65.56
CA ASN A 735 26.23 10.02 65.94
C ASN A 735 24.83 10.56 65.59
N PRO A 736 24.09 9.92 64.65
CA PRO A 736 22.80 10.37 64.14
C PRO A 736 21.62 10.37 65.11
N ARG A 737 21.89 10.26 66.41
CA ARG A 737 20.91 10.27 67.48
C ARG A 737 21.40 11.05 68.69
N ASN A 738 22.49 11.79 68.55
CA ASN A 738 23.09 12.55 69.61
C ASN A 738 23.60 13.90 69.08
N PRO A 739 22.93 15.03 69.43
CA PRO A 739 23.16 16.34 68.84
C PRO A 739 24.49 17.02 69.24
N ASP A 740 25.36 16.30 69.93
CA ASP A 740 26.64 16.72 70.54
C ASP A 740 27.42 15.42 70.82
N THR A 741 28.15 14.95 69.81
CA THR A 741 28.72 13.60 69.76
C THR A 741 29.78 13.39 70.84
N ASP A 742 30.58 14.40 71.15
CA ASP A 742 31.67 14.30 72.13
C ASP A 742 31.32 14.82 73.54
N ASN A 743 30.17 15.47 73.69
CA ASN A 743 29.59 15.98 74.93
C ASN A 743 30.39 17.11 75.59
N ASP A 744 31.05 17.96 74.80
CA ASP A 744 31.78 19.12 75.32
C ASP A 744 30.91 20.38 75.50
N GLY A 745 29.72 20.38 74.91
CA GLY A 745 28.73 21.45 74.97
C GLY A 745 28.63 22.32 73.73
N LEU A 746 29.44 22.06 72.70
CA LEU A 746 29.23 22.49 71.32
C LEU A 746 28.36 21.43 70.60
N GLY A 747 27.48 21.87 69.71
CA GLY A 747 26.64 20.96 68.94
C GLY A 747 27.36 20.49 67.68
N ASP A 748 27.09 19.27 67.23
CA ASP A 748 27.71 18.72 66.02
C ASP A 748 27.45 19.62 64.80
N GLU A 749 26.27 20.27 64.73
CA GLU A 749 25.92 21.23 63.67
C GLU A 749 26.84 22.44 63.67
N TRP A 750 27.07 23.02 64.85
CA TRP A 750 27.88 24.21 65.02
C TRP A 750 29.33 23.91 64.67
N GLU A 751 29.86 22.79 65.17
CA GLU A 751 31.26 22.42 64.94
C GLU A 751 31.53 22.10 63.46
N VAL A 752 30.58 21.45 62.77
CA VAL A 752 30.67 21.21 61.33
C VAL A 752 30.57 22.52 60.53
N GLU A 753 29.72 23.47 60.94
CA GLU A 753 29.55 24.77 60.26
C GLU A 753 30.81 25.64 60.37
N TYR A 754 31.40 25.73 61.56
CA TYR A 754 32.57 26.57 61.86
C TYR A 754 33.92 25.84 61.70
N GLY A 755 33.90 24.54 61.43
CA GLY A 755 35.10 23.76 61.11
C GLY A 755 35.97 23.36 62.31
N THR A 756 35.40 23.34 63.52
CA THR A 756 35.97 22.68 64.70
C THR A 756 35.68 21.17 64.62
N ASN A 757 36.05 20.38 65.64
CA ASN A 757 36.03 18.92 65.53
C ASN A 757 34.96 18.24 66.40
N PRO A 758 33.81 17.80 65.83
CA PRO A 758 32.65 17.26 66.58
C PRO A 758 32.87 15.90 67.25
N LEU A 759 34.10 15.37 67.19
CA LEU A 759 34.47 14.06 67.73
C LEU A 759 35.44 14.18 68.91
N VAL A 760 35.84 15.39 69.29
CA VAL A 760 36.85 15.65 70.32
C VAL A 760 36.57 16.96 71.06
N ASP A 761 36.31 16.85 72.38
CA ASP A 761 36.19 17.97 73.33
C ASP A 761 37.28 19.04 73.11
N ASP A 762 36.90 20.08 72.37
CA ASP A 762 37.71 21.21 71.94
C ASP A 762 37.09 22.57 72.31
N ALA A 763 35.94 22.59 73.00
CA ALA A 763 35.24 23.78 73.49
C ALA A 763 36.12 24.81 74.22
N SER A 764 37.23 24.38 74.83
CA SER A 764 38.18 25.23 75.57
C SER A 764 39.43 25.64 74.80
N ASP A 765 39.56 25.23 73.54
CA ASP A 765 40.62 25.65 72.63
C ASP A 765 40.33 27.06 72.08
N ASP A 766 41.39 27.72 71.60
CA ASP A 766 41.45 29.09 71.07
C ASP A 766 42.27 29.00 69.77
N PRO A 767 41.64 28.60 68.64
CA PRO A 767 42.35 28.21 67.42
C PRO A 767 43.05 29.38 66.72
N ASP A 768 42.44 30.57 66.74
CA ASP A 768 42.91 31.78 66.07
C ASP A 768 43.86 32.63 66.96
N GLY A 769 43.86 32.39 68.27
CA GLY A 769 44.74 33.02 69.26
C GLY A 769 44.33 34.44 69.62
N ASP A 770 43.05 34.80 69.49
CA ASP A 770 42.52 36.13 69.78
C ASP A 770 42.20 36.33 71.29
N GLY A 771 42.04 35.22 72.02
CA GLY A 771 41.79 35.16 73.46
C GLY A 771 40.38 34.76 73.87
N LEU A 772 39.46 34.51 72.94
CA LEU A 772 38.21 33.77 73.15
C LEU A 772 38.46 32.26 72.96
N THR A 773 37.58 31.43 73.52
CA THR A 773 37.59 29.98 73.28
C THR A 773 36.39 29.63 72.40
N ASN A 774 36.37 28.46 71.75
CA ASN A 774 35.23 28.02 70.93
C ASN A 774 33.87 28.21 71.65
N GLU A 775 33.75 27.81 72.93
CA GLU A 775 32.54 28.03 73.75
C GLU A 775 32.16 29.52 73.90
N GLN A 776 33.16 30.39 74.02
CA GLN A 776 32.94 31.84 74.15
C GLN A 776 32.60 32.47 72.80
N GLU A 777 33.16 31.97 71.70
CA GLU A 777 32.89 32.45 70.35
C GLU A 777 31.46 32.09 69.94
N MET A 778 31.01 30.86 70.21
CA MET A 778 29.60 30.47 70.07
C MET A 778 28.65 31.39 70.85
N LEU A 779 29.04 31.85 72.05
CA LEU A 779 28.22 32.75 72.87
C LEU A 779 28.22 34.21 72.37
N ASN A 780 29.27 34.63 71.66
CA ASN A 780 29.42 35.99 71.13
C ASN A 780 29.07 36.10 69.64
N ASP A 781 28.72 34.99 68.98
CA ASP A 781 28.38 34.92 67.54
C ASP A 781 29.57 35.33 66.66
N THR A 782 30.80 34.93 67.04
CA THR A 782 32.06 35.17 66.31
C THR A 782 32.61 33.88 65.71
N ASP A 783 33.49 33.95 64.69
CA ASP A 783 34.05 32.77 64.02
C ASP A 783 35.30 32.25 64.77
N PRO A 784 35.33 31.00 65.26
CA PRO A 784 36.46 30.43 66.01
C PRO A 784 37.78 30.29 65.24
N LEU A 785 37.76 30.55 63.94
CA LEU A 785 38.91 30.52 63.06
C LEU A 785 39.31 31.91 62.52
N ASP A 786 38.63 32.98 62.93
CA ASP A 786 38.86 34.36 62.46
C ASP A 786 39.01 35.37 63.60
N ASP A 787 40.18 36.01 63.69
CA ASP A 787 40.57 36.79 64.86
C ASP A 787 40.05 38.24 64.92
N ASP A 788 39.16 38.61 63.98
CA ASP A 788 38.59 39.95 63.74
C ASP A 788 37.32 39.80 62.86
N SER A 789 36.19 39.41 63.47
CA SER A 789 34.97 39.00 62.77
C SER A 789 34.30 40.12 61.94
N ASP A 790 34.52 41.39 62.27
CA ASP A 790 33.94 42.53 61.58
C ASP A 790 34.92 43.35 60.71
N ASP A 791 36.17 42.88 60.60
CA ASP A 791 37.26 43.43 59.80
C ASP A 791 37.62 44.90 60.15
N ASP A 792 37.38 45.35 61.39
CA ASP A 792 37.68 46.73 61.81
C ASP A 792 39.13 46.95 62.28
N LEU A 793 39.92 45.87 62.39
CA LEU A 793 41.29 45.77 62.91
C LEU A 793 41.41 45.66 64.43
N LEU A 794 40.32 45.45 65.14
CA LEU A 794 40.26 45.09 66.55
C LEU A 794 39.91 43.60 66.66
N LYS A 795 40.60 42.88 67.55
CA LYS A 795 40.35 41.43 67.70
C LYS A 795 39.10 41.19 68.52
N ASP A 796 38.30 40.19 68.20
CA ASP A 796 37.05 39.89 68.92
C ASP A 796 37.28 39.72 70.43
N GLY A 797 38.35 39.04 70.82
CA GLY A 797 38.78 38.88 72.20
C GLY A 797 39.22 40.19 72.86
N GLU A 798 39.81 41.14 72.13
CA GLU A 798 40.09 42.48 72.66
C GLU A 798 38.79 43.28 72.85
N GLU A 799 37.84 43.15 71.93
CA GLU A 799 36.54 43.80 72.00
C GLU A 799 35.72 43.33 73.19
N VAL A 800 35.55 42.02 73.32
CA VAL A 800 34.75 41.42 74.40
C VAL A 800 35.43 41.60 75.76
N LEU A 801 36.75 41.35 75.87
CA LEU A 801 37.44 41.29 77.16
C LEU A 801 37.99 42.65 77.64
N ILE A 802 38.31 43.57 76.73
CA ILE A 802 38.99 44.85 77.06
C ILE A 802 38.06 46.05 76.88
N TYR A 803 37.44 46.21 75.71
CA TYR A 803 36.76 47.45 75.33
C TYR A 803 35.25 47.43 75.59
N GLY A 804 34.61 46.26 75.56
CA GLY A 804 33.18 46.07 75.69
C GLY A 804 32.38 46.54 74.46
N THR A 805 33.02 46.57 73.28
CA THR A 805 32.42 46.78 71.96
C THR A 805 31.80 45.47 71.44
N ASP A 806 30.98 45.56 70.39
CA ASP A 806 30.33 44.40 69.77
C ASP A 806 31.24 43.86 68.64
N PRO A 807 31.86 42.67 68.79
CA PRO A 807 32.87 42.16 67.85
C PRO A 807 32.36 41.86 66.44
N ASN A 808 31.04 41.97 66.23
CA ASN A 808 30.41 41.77 64.93
C ASN A 808 30.04 43.09 64.24
N LEU A 809 30.41 44.24 64.83
CA LEU A 809 30.03 45.56 64.35
C LEU A 809 31.19 46.55 64.43
N ALA A 810 31.81 46.80 63.27
CA ALA A 810 32.94 47.70 63.14
C ALA A 810 32.73 49.12 63.71
N ASP A 811 31.49 49.55 63.96
CA ASP A 811 31.14 50.83 64.59
C ASP A 811 30.04 50.56 65.63
N SER A 812 30.45 50.20 66.85
CA SER A 812 29.55 49.75 67.92
C SER A 812 28.52 50.81 68.35
N ASP A 813 28.87 52.10 68.29
CA ASP A 813 27.99 53.18 68.76
C ASP A 813 27.27 53.96 67.64
N GLY A 814 27.66 53.72 66.39
CA GLY A 814 27.02 54.19 65.18
C GLY A 814 27.34 55.65 64.81
N ASP A 815 28.45 56.22 65.29
CA ASP A 815 28.84 57.60 65.01
C ASP A 815 29.69 57.81 63.75
N SER A 816 29.89 56.74 62.99
CA SER A 816 30.62 56.63 61.72
C SER A 816 32.14 56.60 61.85
N PHE A 817 32.69 56.41 63.04
CA PHE A 817 34.08 55.98 63.26
C PHE A 817 34.09 54.51 63.69
N SER A 818 35.11 53.76 63.27
CA SER A 818 35.23 52.38 63.72
C SER A 818 35.79 52.32 65.13
N ASP A 819 35.50 51.26 65.88
CA ASP A 819 35.97 51.08 67.25
C ASP A 819 37.50 51.15 67.32
N TYR A 820 38.20 50.48 66.39
CA TYR A 820 39.65 50.59 66.23
C TYR A 820 40.11 52.02 65.93
N GLN A 821 39.41 52.75 65.04
CA GLN A 821 39.78 54.11 64.64
C GLN A 821 39.65 55.09 65.81
N GLU A 822 38.67 54.89 66.69
CA GLU A 822 38.48 55.68 67.90
C GLU A 822 39.53 55.39 68.96
N ILE A 823 39.86 54.12 69.19
CA ILE A 823 40.97 53.72 70.07
C ILE A 823 42.29 54.34 69.59
N LEU A 824 42.54 54.34 68.27
CA LEU A 824 43.73 54.91 67.65
C LEU A 824 43.78 56.44 67.79
N ASP A 825 42.64 57.12 67.68
CA ASP A 825 42.50 58.56 67.87
C ASP A 825 42.42 58.98 69.35
N GLY A 826 42.28 58.00 70.26
CA GLY A 826 42.16 58.19 71.70
C GLY A 826 40.80 58.74 72.15
N THR A 827 39.76 58.52 71.35
CA THR A 827 38.35 58.71 71.73
C THR A 827 37.78 57.43 72.36
N ASP A 828 36.56 57.49 72.87
CA ASP A 828 35.90 56.38 73.56
C ASP A 828 35.00 55.67 72.53
N PRO A 829 35.25 54.40 72.15
CA PRO A 829 34.52 53.68 71.09
C PRO A 829 33.03 53.42 71.40
N LEU A 830 32.56 53.86 72.58
CA LEU A 830 31.15 53.77 72.99
C LEU A 830 30.50 55.17 73.18
N ASP A 831 31.18 56.27 72.78
CA ASP A 831 30.67 57.64 72.83
C ASP A 831 30.44 58.26 71.45
N GLY A 832 29.19 58.15 70.96
CA GLY A 832 28.86 58.51 69.58
C GLY A 832 28.81 60.01 69.23
N ASN A 833 29.82 60.79 69.59
CA ASN A 833 30.00 62.21 69.25
C ASN A 833 31.46 62.59 68.90
N SER A 834 32.28 61.65 68.46
CA SER A 834 33.69 61.86 68.10
C SER A 834 33.86 62.78 66.87
N ASN A 835 34.92 63.63 66.81
CA ASN A 835 35.08 64.64 65.73
C ASN A 835 36.55 64.88 65.27
N GLN A 836 36.87 64.51 64.02
CA GLN A 836 38.18 64.66 63.35
C GLN A 836 38.36 65.94 62.51
N ALA A 837 39.59 66.46 62.39
CA ALA A 837 39.99 67.39 61.33
C ALA A 837 41.49 67.31 60.95
N GLN A 838 41.88 66.49 59.96
CA GLN A 838 42.44 66.94 58.67
C GLN A 838 43.12 65.83 57.83
N SER A 839 42.68 65.76 56.57
CA SER A 839 43.43 65.41 55.34
C SER A 839 43.50 63.91 55.01
N ARG A 840 43.05 63.39 53.85
CA ARG A 840 43.24 63.80 52.43
C ARG A 840 42.25 63.08 51.47
N LEU A 841 41.88 63.72 50.35
CA LEU A 841 41.32 63.08 49.13
C LEU A 841 42.49 62.56 48.25
N ALA A 842 42.43 61.50 47.42
CA ALA A 842 41.40 61.17 46.43
C ALA A 842 41.58 59.75 45.82
N ILE A 843 40.48 59.12 45.35
CA ILE A 843 40.48 58.03 44.34
C ILE A 843 39.36 58.24 43.27
N LEU A 844 39.66 57.69 42.09
CA LEU A 844 38.99 57.50 40.80
C LEU A 844 37.44 57.40 40.66
N ILE A 845 37.00 57.88 39.47
CA ILE A 845 36.00 57.36 38.50
C ILE A 845 34.61 56.91 39.02
N ALA A 846 33.55 57.52 38.45
CA ALA A 846 32.30 56.82 38.20
C ALA A 846 31.61 57.34 36.93
N ILE A 847 30.94 56.39 36.30
CA ILE A 847 30.40 56.30 34.94
C ILE A 847 29.18 57.21 34.76
N GLY A 848 28.91 57.58 33.50
CA GLY A 848 27.53 57.68 33.07
C GLY A 848 27.26 58.77 32.04
N THR A 849 26.46 58.56 31.01
CA THR A 849 25.60 57.43 30.68
C THR A 849 25.13 57.63 29.25
N SER A 850 24.53 56.57 28.73
CA SER A 850 23.26 56.60 28.02
C SER A 850 23.23 57.17 26.58
N SER A 851 22.97 56.24 25.66
CA SER A 851 21.56 55.99 25.34
C SER A 851 21.32 54.50 25.06
N ALA A 852 20.98 53.76 26.12
CA ALA A 852 20.63 52.33 26.11
C ALA A 852 19.36 52.01 25.28
N ILE A 853 18.64 53.01 24.79
CA ILE A 853 17.43 52.81 23.98
C ILE A 853 17.76 52.76 22.47
N GLY A 854 18.85 53.39 22.03
CA GLY A 854 19.33 53.26 20.65
C GLY A 854 20.10 51.96 20.39
N VAL A 855 20.80 51.47 21.41
CA VAL A 855 21.57 50.22 21.35
C VAL A 855 20.66 49.00 21.35
N LEU A 856 19.52 48.98 22.04
CA LEU A 856 18.60 47.84 22.03
C LEU A 856 17.86 47.64 20.69
N ILE A 857 17.56 48.73 19.97
CA ILE A 857 16.96 48.66 18.62
C ILE A 857 18.01 48.29 17.56
N LEU A 858 19.26 48.76 17.73
CA LEU A 858 20.37 48.31 16.89
C LEU A 858 20.83 46.89 17.23
N LEU A 859 20.72 46.42 18.47
CA LEU A 859 21.07 45.06 18.88
C LEU A 859 20.04 44.03 18.45
N THR A 860 18.75 44.38 18.35
CA THR A 860 17.73 43.48 17.79
C THR A 860 17.86 43.37 16.28
N ILE A 861 18.13 44.47 15.57
CA ILE A 861 18.45 44.43 14.13
C ILE A 861 19.81 43.76 13.89
N PHE A 862 20.80 43.98 14.76
CA PHE A 862 22.08 43.28 14.73
C PHE A 862 21.89 41.80 15.04
N PHE A 863 21.08 41.38 16.02
CA PHE A 863 20.81 39.96 16.29
C PHE A 863 20.11 39.26 15.13
N ILE A 864 19.16 39.91 14.46
CA ILE A 864 18.47 39.35 13.29
C ILE A 864 19.44 39.22 12.10
N VAL A 865 20.32 40.20 11.87
CA VAL A 865 21.34 40.15 10.81
C VAL A 865 22.52 39.23 11.18
N TYR A 866 22.86 39.12 12.46
CA TYR A 866 23.94 38.29 13.01
C TYR A 866 23.55 36.80 13.05
N TRP A 867 22.28 36.47 13.34
CA TRP A 867 21.78 35.09 13.26
C TRP A 867 21.52 34.63 11.82
N THR A 868 21.07 35.51 10.92
CA THR A 868 20.80 35.15 9.51
C THR A 868 22.07 35.01 8.63
N THR A 869 23.23 35.40 9.14
CA THR A 869 24.51 35.34 8.40
C THR A 869 25.46 34.23 8.89
N ARG A 870 25.06 33.41 9.87
CA ARG A 870 25.88 32.27 10.34
C ARG A 870 26.17 31.28 9.19
N PRO A 871 27.42 30.80 9.06
CA PRO A 871 27.79 29.80 8.07
C PRO A 871 26.96 28.50 8.18
N GLU A 872 26.57 28.14 9.41
CA GLU A 872 25.79 26.96 9.79
C GLU A 872 24.44 26.91 9.05
N GLN A 873 23.66 28.00 9.12
CA GLN A 873 22.33 28.08 8.50
C GLN A 873 22.40 28.10 6.96
N LYS A 874 23.48 28.64 6.38
CA LYS A 874 23.72 28.57 4.93
C LYS A 874 24.08 27.15 4.49
N MET A 875 24.84 26.43 5.31
CA MET A 875 25.19 25.04 5.08
C MET A 875 23.95 24.16 5.04
N PHE A 876 23.06 24.28 6.03
CA PHE A 876 21.83 23.47 6.06
C PHE A 876 20.87 23.80 4.92
N ARG A 877 20.73 25.07 4.51
CA ARG A 877 19.92 25.42 3.32
C ARG A 877 20.49 24.86 2.02
N PHE A 878 21.82 24.85 1.90
CA PHE A 878 22.50 24.25 0.75
C PHE A 878 22.29 22.73 0.72
N ILE A 879 22.49 22.06 1.85
CA ILE A 879 22.27 20.62 2.00
C ILE A 879 20.81 20.24 1.71
N ALA A 880 19.84 20.96 2.27
CA ALA A 880 18.41 20.71 2.04
C ALA A 880 18.03 20.87 0.56
N LYS A 881 18.63 21.85 -0.15
CA LYS A 881 18.45 22.01 -1.60
C LYS A 881 19.06 20.84 -2.38
N GLN A 882 20.26 20.39 -2.01
CA GLN A 882 20.86 19.23 -2.69
C GLN A 882 20.09 17.93 -2.43
N LYS A 883 19.47 17.78 -1.24
CA LYS A 883 18.54 16.69 -0.94
C LYS A 883 17.29 16.76 -1.82
N SER A 884 16.68 17.94 -2.00
CA SER A 884 15.53 18.11 -2.93
C SER A 884 15.89 17.87 -4.40
N ASP A 885 17.16 18.11 -4.77
CA ASP A 885 17.69 17.84 -6.10
C ASP A 885 18.10 16.36 -6.30
N GLY A 886 17.90 15.50 -5.29
CA GLY A 886 18.10 14.05 -5.37
C GLY A 886 19.53 13.53 -5.13
N LEU A 887 20.41 14.31 -4.49
CA LEU A 887 21.75 13.82 -4.11
C LEU A 887 21.74 12.96 -2.85
N GLU A 888 22.51 11.87 -2.86
CA GLU A 888 22.64 10.93 -1.72
C GLU A 888 23.71 11.35 -0.70
N SER A 889 24.83 11.96 -1.16
CA SER A 889 25.92 12.41 -0.28
C SER A 889 26.69 13.59 -0.87
N LEU A 890 27.35 14.33 0.02
CA LEU A 890 28.20 15.48 -0.30
C LEU A 890 29.56 15.33 0.38
N SER A 891 30.65 15.65 -0.30
CA SER A 891 31.94 15.73 0.37
C SER A 891 32.06 17.00 1.20
N ILE A 892 32.75 16.92 2.35
CA ILE A 892 33.05 18.10 3.19
C ILE A 892 33.72 19.22 2.37
N LYS A 893 34.51 18.85 1.36
CA LYS A 893 35.19 19.80 0.48
C LYS A 893 34.20 20.60 -0.36
N GLU A 894 33.22 19.95 -0.99
CA GLU A 894 32.18 20.61 -1.79
C GLU A 894 31.33 21.56 -0.94
N ILE A 895 30.98 21.15 0.28
CA ILE A 895 30.25 21.98 1.25
C ILE A 895 31.09 23.22 1.59
N SER A 896 32.37 23.05 1.96
CA SER A 896 33.24 24.17 2.32
C SER A 896 33.48 25.16 1.16
N GLU A 897 33.58 24.68 -0.08
CA GLU A 897 33.86 25.52 -1.25
C GLU A 897 32.63 26.29 -1.74
N GLN A 898 31.42 25.73 -1.60
CA GLN A 898 30.18 26.28 -2.14
C GLN A 898 29.36 27.08 -1.11
N VAL A 899 29.48 26.79 0.19
CA VAL A 899 28.69 27.44 1.25
C VAL A 899 29.38 28.71 1.78
N ASP A 900 30.63 28.61 2.24
CA ASP A 900 31.45 29.76 2.65
C ASP A 900 32.93 29.38 2.69
N LYS A 901 33.77 30.04 1.87
CA LYS A 901 35.22 29.77 1.78
C LYS A 901 35.99 29.96 3.10
N LYS A 902 35.37 30.54 4.13
CA LYS A 902 35.93 30.70 5.47
C LYS A 902 35.72 29.50 6.39
N LEU A 903 34.78 28.60 6.09
CA LEU A 903 34.59 27.35 6.83
C LEU A 903 35.76 26.40 6.50
N ASN A 904 36.60 26.11 7.49
CA ASN A 904 37.63 25.10 7.30
C ASN A 904 37.02 23.68 7.43
N LYS A 905 37.75 22.65 7.00
CA LYS A 905 37.25 21.26 7.03
C LYS A 905 36.90 20.76 8.44
N GLY A 906 37.54 21.31 9.47
CA GLY A 906 37.25 20.99 10.88
C GLY A 906 35.91 21.57 11.32
N ASP A 907 35.64 22.83 10.97
CA ASP A 907 34.38 23.52 11.30
C ASP A 907 33.16 22.81 10.69
N VAL A 908 33.28 22.34 9.44
CA VAL A 908 32.19 21.59 8.77
C VAL A 908 31.95 20.23 9.45
N LYS A 909 33.00 19.54 9.91
CA LYS A 909 32.84 18.27 10.65
C LYS A 909 32.16 18.49 11.99
N GLN A 910 32.60 19.50 12.73
CA GLN A 910 32.04 19.84 14.03
C GLN A 910 30.55 20.19 13.91
N LEU A 911 30.18 21.02 12.94
CA LEU A 911 28.78 21.40 12.69
C LEU A 911 27.90 20.26 12.16
N VAL A 912 28.46 19.28 11.44
CA VAL A 912 27.67 18.11 11.03
C VAL A 912 27.46 17.18 12.22
N ASN A 913 28.47 17.00 13.07
CA ASN A 913 28.36 16.18 14.28
C ASN A 913 27.44 16.79 15.35
N GLU A 914 27.44 18.12 15.52
CA GLU A 914 26.59 18.82 16.49
C GLU A 914 25.10 18.83 16.11
N PHE A 915 24.76 18.55 14.84
CA PHE A 915 23.39 18.68 14.32
C PHE A 915 22.91 17.44 13.54
N SER A 916 23.66 16.32 13.58
CA SER A 916 23.35 15.10 12.84
C SER A 916 21.96 14.55 13.17
N GLU A 917 21.62 14.52 14.46
CA GLU A 917 20.32 14.06 14.99
C GLU A 917 19.19 15.03 14.62
N ALA A 918 19.40 16.34 14.75
CA ALA A 918 18.34 17.34 14.59
C ALA A 918 17.92 17.62 13.12
N LYS A 919 18.69 17.14 12.14
CA LYS A 919 18.51 17.46 10.70
C LYS A 919 18.64 16.27 9.75
N GLY A 920 18.80 15.05 10.26
CA GLY A 920 18.74 13.83 9.47
C GLY A 920 19.92 13.65 8.51
N ILE A 921 21.15 13.90 8.99
CA ILE A 921 22.38 13.77 8.19
C ILE A 921 23.44 12.96 8.94
N THR A 922 24.24 12.16 8.23
CA THR A 922 25.26 11.27 8.84
C THR A 922 26.65 11.56 8.27
N LEU A 923 27.67 11.67 9.12
CA LEU A 923 29.07 11.83 8.67
C LEU A 923 29.81 10.49 8.67
N VAL A 924 30.20 10.01 7.49
CA VAL A 924 31.02 8.80 7.33
C VAL A 924 32.13 9.08 6.30
N ASP A 925 33.38 8.73 6.63
CA ASP A 925 34.55 8.85 5.73
C ASP A 925 34.73 10.22 5.05
N ASN A 926 34.55 11.31 5.80
CA ASN A 926 34.62 12.70 5.32
C ASN A 926 33.54 13.07 4.26
N ARG A 927 32.44 12.32 4.22
CA ARG A 927 31.24 12.64 3.45
C ARG A 927 30.04 12.78 4.37
N VAL A 928 29.20 13.76 4.05
CA VAL A 928 27.92 14.00 4.70
C VAL A 928 26.86 13.30 3.85
N TRP A 929 26.30 12.24 4.38
CA TRP A 929 25.17 11.52 3.78
C TRP A 929 23.88 12.21 4.17
N LEU A 930 22.95 12.32 3.22
CA LEU A 930 21.70 13.06 3.38
C LEU A 930 20.56 12.20 3.94
N THR A 931 20.93 11.05 4.51
CA THR A 931 20.07 10.06 5.17
C THR A 931 20.62 9.83 6.58
N SER A 932 19.73 9.70 7.55
CA SER A 932 20.05 9.42 8.97
C SER A 932 19.59 8.03 9.40
N ARG A 933 20.11 7.58 10.54
CA ARG A 933 19.65 6.35 11.20
C ARG A 933 18.15 6.42 11.49
N GLU A 934 17.66 7.53 12.07
CA GLU A 934 16.24 7.70 12.41
C GLU A 934 15.32 7.72 11.17
N GLU A 935 15.78 8.26 10.03
CA GLU A 935 15.03 8.26 8.77
C GLU A 935 14.86 6.84 8.21
N ILE A 936 15.87 5.97 8.36
CA ILE A 936 15.79 4.57 7.96
C ILE A 936 14.92 3.76 8.94
N GLU A 937 15.04 3.99 10.25
CA GLU A 937 14.16 3.39 11.26
C GLU A 937 12.68 3.71 11.01
N LYS A 938 12.39 4.96 10.62
CA LYS A 938 11.03 5.35 10.21
C LYS A 938 10.57 4.64 8.93
N ASN A 939 11.43 4.52 7.92
CA ASN A 939 11.10 3.78 6.70
C ASN A 939 10.82 2.30 7.00
N ILE A 940 11.59 1.68 7.91
CA ILE A 940 11.38 0.30 8.38
C ILE A 940 9.98 0.14 9.01
N GLN A 941 9.55 1.08 9.86
CA GLN A 941 8.19 1.09 10.40
C GLN A 941 7.13 1.18 9.29
N ASP A 942 7.33 2.05 8.30
CA ASP A 942 6.43 2.16 7.14
C ASP A 942 6.39 0.86 6.30
N TYR A 943 7.52 0.15 6.16
CA TYR A 943 7.59 -1.14 5.48
C TYR A 943 6.83 -2.24 6.22
N HIS A 944 6.91 -2.29 7.55
CA HIS A 944 6.11 -3.21 8.36
C HIS A 944 4.61 -2.94 8.24
N ILE A 945 4.21 -1.67 8.28
CA ILE A 945 2.79 -1.27 8.08
C ILE A 945 2.32 -1.71 6.69
N TRP A 946 3.13 -1.49 5.65
CA TRP A 946 2.81 -1.91 4.30
C TRP A 946 2.72 -3.44 4.16
N LEU A 947 3.66 -4.20 4.75
CA LEU A 947 3.64 -5.66 4.77
C LEU A 947 2.38 -6.23 5.43
N ASN A 948 1.96 -5.67 6.56
CA ASN A 948 0.72 -6.08 7.24
C ASN A 948 -0.54 -5.77 6.41
N GLN A 949 -0.50 -4.75 5.55
CA GLN A 949 -1.60 -4.45 4.62
C GLN A 949 -1.63 -5.42 3.43
N VAL A 950 -0.47 -5.87 2.94
CA VAL A 950 -0.35 -6.86 1.84
C VAL A 950 -1.08 -8.16 2.18
N SER A 951 -1.02 -8.62 3.43
CA SER A 951 -1.71 -9.83 3.91
C SER A 951 -3.25 -9.79 3.80
N SER A 952 -3.82 -8.61 3.54
CA SER A 952 -5.27 -8.37 3.55
C SER A 952 -5.85 -7.90 2.20
N ARG A 953 -5.04 -7.68 1.15
CA ARG A 953 -5.46 -7.11 -0.15
C ARG A 953 -4.55 -7.53 -1.32
N VAL A 954 -5.11 -7.57 -2.54
CA VAL A 954 -4.35 -7.74 -3.80
C VAL A 954 -3.58 -6.46 -4.14
N ILE A 955 -2.27 -6.56 -4.36
CA ILE A 955 -1.36 -5.42 -4.65
C ILE A 955 -0.77 -5.53 -6.06
N SER A 956 -0.64 -4.40 -6.75
CA SER A 956 -0.09 -4.34 -8.11
C SER A 956 1.41 -4.69 -8.16
N ARG A 957 1.86 -5.32 -9.26
CA ARG A 957 3.30 -5.60 -9.49
C ARG A 957 4.14 -4.32 -9.46
N LYS A 958 3.58 -3.18 -9.88
CA LYS A 958 4.24 -1.87 -9.86
C LYS A 958 4.49 -1.37 -8.45
N ASP A 959 3.53 -1.52 -7.55
CA ASP A 959 3.69 -1.12 -6.15
C ASP A 959 4.71 -2.03 -5.43
N LYS A 960 4.71 -3.34 -5.73
CA LYS A 960 5.75 -4.28 -5.25
C LYS A 960 7.15 -3.89 -5.76
N GLN A 961 7.29 -3.50 -7.03
CA GLN A 961 8.56 -3.04 -7.59
C GLN A 961 9.04 -1.71 -7.01
N VAL A 962 8.15 -0.73 -6.82
CA VAL A 962 8.48 0.54 -6.18
C VAL A 962 8.94 0.32 -4.74
N MET A 963 8.24 -0.53 -3.99
CA MET A 963 8.62 -0.84 -2.61
C MET A 963 9.94 -1.62 -2.53
N SER A 964 10.12 -2.63 -3.38
CA SER A 964 11.37 -3.40 -3.48
C SER A 964 12.56 -2.51 -3.85
N SER A 965 12.36 -1.53 -4.74
CA SER A 965 13.40 -0.53 -5.08
C SER A 965 13.74 0.40 -3.92
N ARG A 966 12.77 0.77 -3.08
CA ARG A 966 12.99 1.61 -1.88
C ARG A 966 13.74 0.84 -0.80
N ILE A 967 13.32 -0.39 -0.50
CA ILE A 967 13.99 -1.27 0.47
C ILE A 967 15.43 -1.56 0.02
N SER A 968 15.63 -1.88 -1.27
CA SER A 968 16.96 -2.10 -1.84
C SER A 968 17.86 -0.86 -1.80
N HIS A 969 17.28 0.34 -1.84
CA HIS A 969 18.01 1.59 -1.67
C HIS A 969 18.45 1.77 -0.22
N ASP A 970 17.55 1.55 0.74
CA ASP A 970 17.84 1.68 2.18
C ASP A 970 18.86 0.64 2.67
N ILE A 971 18.80 -0.60 2.16
CA ILE A 971 19.84 -1.64 2.40
C ILE A 971 21.21 -1.15 1.96
N LYS A 972 21.32 -0.63 0.73
CA LYS A 972 22.58 -0.07 0.21
C LYS A 972 23.06 1.13 1.02
N MET A 973 22.15 1.88 1.65
CA MET A 973 22.52 2.97 2.55
C MET A 973 23.02 2.44 3.89
N CYS A 974 22.35 1.46 4.51
CA CYS A 974 22.82 0.81 5.75
C CYS A 974 24.19 0.15 5.58
N GLU A 975 24.45 -0.52 4.47
CA GLU A 975 25.77 -1.10 4.15
C GLU A 975 26.87 -0.03 4.07
N LYS A 976 26.57 1.11 3.42
CA LYS A 976 27.53 2.22 3.25
C LYS A 976 27.74 3.02 4.54
N LEU A 977 26.74 3.08 5.41
CA LEU A 977 26.76 3.82 6.67
C LEU A 977 27.14 2.94 7.87
N GLN A 978 27.29 1.62 7.68
CA GLN A 978 27.64 0.63 8.71
C GLN A 978 26.59 0.48 9.82
N PHE A 979 25.31 0.63 9.48
CA PHE A 979 24.18 0.41 10.40
C PHE A 979 23.81 -1.07 10.45
N ASN A 980 24.64 -1.89 11.10
CA ASN A 980 24.55 -3.35 11.05
C ASN A 980 23.22 -3.91 11.60
N GLU A 981 22.65 -3.28 12.65
CA GLU A 981 21.37 -3.68 13.24
C GLU A 981 20.20 -3.45 12.26
N LEU A 982 20.10 -2.26 11.68
CA LEU A 982 19.06 -1.91 10.69
C LEU A 982 19.22 -2.69 9.38
N LEU A 983 20.46 -3.03 9.00
CA LEU A 983 20.75 -3.86 7.83
C LEU A 983 20.18 -5.28 8.02
N ALA A 984 20.32 -5.87 9.20
CA ALA A 984 19.76 -7.18 9.51
C ALA A 984 18.23 -7.16 9.43
N GLU A 985 17.59 -6.11 9.94
CA GLU A 985 16.14 -5.94 9.91
C GLU A 985 15.60 -5.72 8.48
N LEU A 986 16.24 -4.84 7.69
CA LEU A 986 15.86 -4.62 6.29
C LEU A 986 16.03 -5.85 5.41
N ASN A 987 17.04 -6.69 5.67
CA ASN A 987 17.21 -7.96 4.95
C ASN A 987 16.08 -8.95 5.28
N LYS A 988 15.64 -9.04 6.54
CA LYS A 988 14.45 -9.83 6.92
C LYS A 988 13.18 -9.32 6.23
N ILE A 989 13.01 -8.00 6.14
CA ILE A 989 11.88 -7.37 5.42
C ILE A 989 11.96 -7.71 3.93
N LEU A 990 13.14 -7.62 3.31
CA LEU A 990 13.32 -7.94 1.90
C LEU A 990 13.00 -9.41 1.59
N GLU A 991 13.43 -10.35 2.44
CA GLU A 991 13.08 -11.78 2.31
C GLU A 991 11.58 -12.02 2.35
N ARG A 992 10.85 -11.31 3.21
CA ARG A 992 9.38 -11.40 3.29
C ARG A 992 8.66 -10.73 2.12
N VAL A 993 9.30 -9.77 1.44
CA VAL A 993 8.77 -9.09 0.26
C VAL A 993 8.98 -9.92 -1.01
N ILE A 994 10.12 -10.61 -1.15
CA ILE A 994 10.42 -11.50 -2.27
C ILE A 994 9.32 -12.56 -2.33
#